data_AF-A0A4Z0PLN8-F1
#
_entry.id   AF-A0A4Z0PLN8-F1
#
_cell.length_a   1.000
_cell.length_b   1.000
_cell.length_c   1.000
_cell.angle_alpha   90.00
_cell.angle_beta   90.00
_cell.angle_gamma   90.00
#
_symmetry.space_group_name_H-M   'P 1'
#
loop_
_entity.id
_entity.type
_entity.pdbx_description
1 polymer ?
#
loop_
_entity_poly.entity_id
_entity_poly.type
_entity_poly.pdbx_seq_one_letter_code
_entity_poly.pdbx_strand_id
1 'polypeptide(L)'
;MKKLLSLGLLCLGLGHTPAFAHKEWVHQYMVKQSYLYLEQQIGAIPALRNAIGLNYHGKGNDAQPFNTSYPIGIGAWREDTEDPVYGYRLGVNSSTPSITHFWDADNPNENYESVPLNVNGSSKAPNAWEKARVYLFCQDRNGTHDVTIPYVMPGVGYLRNYIITYTSLPELYKGNYFLEGISNADGSGRVNYYHLPQFNQSFGQPVALQLLGRVAHLLGDMSVPAHTHSHFHPCPLNLPDHYENDMGNTYYSNNNLNVCENDPGGAYPAYSWSAATAAQQGGLISDIYCQPNDMARAKYMFYTVNQLADFFPSGVNFADMGAFSRGGNQSFGWGDTNLSQGSNAYINSVYSSFGWSSPTNINTAQIANVNFNFSIRAVATLFQWFAYNAGIIEDLKNQKIASASTLVCPGSSMNFTAPTTAPVTWSVEPSFAATGLVVVQWFTQSSHYSVTPTPGYNGMITIKASYNNTDGCYAGPVNLTRQVWVGGPRADMKKEPATDLVCPGLTMYFEAGVSRPDLEGTLSYAWSSSAPGFRNPGNTPLCSIIAPNSYDVPVTVSCVVTNSCGLSSTIERYYTTANPNTNFRIPCDNDNPGGVYSKAAISPASSGDALEVFPNPSNTGFELVIAPAALLRRGGADKLVSVSYSLRDNLGRTMTQGTSLDTKVYIDTRSLAVGVYFLSCSVDGQLFHKRVQVLH
;
A
#
# COMPACT_ATOMS: atom_id res chain seq x y z
N MET A 1 60.07 10.40 -17.43
CA MET A 1 59.13 10.07 -16.33
C MET A 1 58.02 11.12 -16.12
N LYS A 2 58.29 12.44 -16.10
CA LYS A 2 57.23 13.45 -15.91
C LYS A 2 56.11 13.48 -16.98
N LYS A 3 56.40 13.10 -18.24
CA LYS A 3 55.41 13.04 -19.33
C LYS A 3 54.49 11.80 -19.29
N LEU A 4 54.90 10.72 -18.62
CA LEU A 4 54.08 9.51 -18.43
C LEU A 4 53.10 9.67 -17.26
N LEU A 5 53.46 10.45 -16.23
CA LEU A 5 52.56 10.77 -15.12
C LEU A 5 51.40 11.69 -15.54
N SER A 6 51.66 12.62 -16.46
CA SER A 6 50.63 13.54 -16.99
C SER A 6 49.64 12.88 -17.95
N LEU A 7 50.05 11.83 -18.67
CA LEU A 7 49.13 11.04 -19.50
C LEU A 7 48.29 10.07 -18.63
N GLY A 8 48.87 9.51 -17.57
CA GLY A 8 48.15 8.71 -16.58
C GLY A 8 47.11 9.50 -15.78
N LEU A 9 47.41 10.75 -15.38
CA LEU A 9 46.43 11.63 -14.74
C LEU A 9 45.36 12.16 -15.71
N LEU A 10 45.67 12.32 -17.00
CA LEU A 10 44.67 12.70 -18.01
C LEU A 10 43.72 11.53 -18.32
N CYS A 11 44.21 10.29 -18.33
CA CYS A 11 43.37 9.08 -18.47
C CYS A 11 42.54 8.76 -17.22
N LEU A 12 42.99 9.16 -16.01
CA LEU A 12 42.19 9.10 -14.78
C LEU A 12 41.24 10.31 -14.62
N GLY A 13 41.52 11.42 -15.31
CA GLY A 13 40.71 12.64 -15.34
C GLY A 13 39.59 12.64 -16.39
N LEU A 14 39.59 11.69 -17.34
CA LEU A 14 38.43 11.32 -18.15
C LEU A 14 37.45 10.44 -17.34
N GLY A 15 37.36 10.70 -16.04
CA GLY A 15 36.44 10.07 -15.12
C GLY A 15 35.02 10.30 -15.62
N HIS A 16 34.36 9.19 -15.92
CA HIS A 16 32.94 8.98 -16.11
C HIS A 16 32.08 10.23 -15.83
N THR A 17 31.92 11.11 -16.82
CA THR A 17 30.84 12.09 -16.81
C THR A 17 29.55 11.28 -16.85
N PRO A 18 28.76 11.29 -15.77
CA PRO A 18 27.67 10.35 -15.68
C PRO A 18 26.61 10.65 -16.74
N ALA A 19 25.95 9.61 -17.22
CA ALA A 19 24.85 9.71 -18.15
C ALA A 19 23.55 9.95 -17.37
N PHE A 20 23.20 11.20 -17.09
CA PHE A 20 21.92 11.53 -16.47
C PHE A 20 20.91 11.94 -17.53
N ALA A 21 19.75 11.29 -17.53
CA ALA A 21 18.56 11.68 -18.27
C ALA A 21 17.46 11.83 -17.22
N HIS A 22 17.34 13.00 -16.58
CA HIS A 22 16.51 13.13 -15.38
C HIS A 22 15.83 14.49 -15.25
N LYS A 23 14.50 14.46 -15.16
CA LYS A 23 13.60 15.56 -14.78
C LYS A 23 12.68 15.05 -13.68
N GLU A 24 13.24 14.73 -12.51
CA GLU A 24 12.54 14.04 -11.43
C GLU A 24 11.24 14.78 -11.01
N TRP A 25 11.22 16.11 -11.14
CA TRP A 25 10.07 16.97 -10.91
C TRP A 25 8.92 16.76 -11.92
N VAL A 26 9.22 16.37 -13.18
CA VAL A 26 8.22 16.03 -14.19
C VAL A 26 7.51 14.74 -13.79
N HIS A 27 8.23 13.71 -13.32
CA HIS A 27 7.61 12.47 -12.84
C HIS A 27 6.78 12.70 -11.57
N GLN A 28 7.28 13.50 -10.62
CA GLN A 28 6.48 13.92 -9.46
C GLN A 28 5.22 14.67 -9.87
N TYR A 29 5.32 15.58 -10.85
CA TYR A 29 4.18 16.31 -11.36
C TYR A 29 3.16 15.40 -12.05
N MET A 30 3.62 14.48 -12.91
CA MET A 30 2.77 13.49 -13.56
C MET A 30 1.99 12.68 -12.52
N VAL A 31 2.66 12.17 -11.48
CA VAL A 31 2.01 11.44 -10.38
C VAL A 31 0.94 12.28 -9.66
N LYS A 32 1.21 13.57 -9.42
CA LYS A 32 0.21 14.49 -8.83
C LYS A 32 -1.00 14.66 -9.75
N GLN A 33 -0.78 14.90 -11.04
CA GLN A 33 -1.86 15.05 -12.02
C GLN A 33 -2.66 13.76 -12.19
N SER A 34 -2.01 12.59 -12.14
CA SER A 34 -2.69 11.30 -12.17
C SER A 34 -3.62 11.09 -10.98
N TYR A 35 -3.21 11.49 -9.76
CA TYR A 35 -4.12 11.41 -8.62
C TYR A 35 -5.25 12.44 -8.70
N LEU A 36 -4.97 13.67 -9.11
CA LEU A 36 -6.02 14.67 -9.29
C LEU A 36 -7.04 14.21 -10.34
N TYR A 37 -6.57 13.58 -11.41
CA TYR A 37 -7.43 12.95 -12.40
C TYR A 37 -8.24 11.79 -11.78
N LEU A 38 -7.58 10.87 -11.07
CA LEU A 38 -8.28 9.78 -10.37
C LEU A 38 -9.36 10.29 -9.41
N GLU A 39 -9.05 11.32 -8.62
CA GLU A 39 -9.97 11.96 -7.68
C GLU A 39 -11.18 12.57 -8.40
N GLN A 40 -11.01 13.12 -9.60
CA GLN A 40 -12.13 13.56 -10.44
C GLN A 40 -13.00 12.40 -10.93
N GLN A 41 -12.39 11.24 -11.22
CA GLN A 41 -13.10 10.08 -11.76
C GLN A 41 -13.87 9.28 -10.70
N ILE A 42 -13.28 9.09 -9.51
CA ILE A 42 -13.81 8.18 -8.49
C ILE A 42 -13.89 8.81 -7.08
N GLY A 43 -13.64 10.10 -6.95
CA GLY A 43 -13.62 10.81 -5.67
C GLY A 43 -12.32 10.63 -4.90
N ALA A 44 -12.21 11.34 -3.78
CA ALA A 44 -10.98 11.40 -2.99
C ALA A 44 -10.61 10.05 -2.36
N ILE A 45 -9.31 9.74 -2.40
CA ILE A 45 -8.71 8.58 -1.72
C ILE A 45 -7.64 9.12 -0.77
N PRO A 46 -7.99 9.45 0.49
CA PRO A 46 -7.09 10.16 1.41
C PRO A 46 -5.73 9.49 1.60
N ALA A 47 -5.69 8.15 1.65
CA ALA A 47 -4.44 7.41 1.78
C ALA A 47 -3.47 7.69 0.62
N LEU A 48 -3.95 7.70 -0.62
CA LEU A 48 -3.14 8.02 -1.80
C LEU A 48 -2.81 9.52 -1.86
N ARG A 49 -3.79 10.40 -1.56
CA ARG A 49 -3.58 11.86 -1.53
C ARG A 49 -2.42 12.24 -0.62
N ASN A 50 -2.42 11.69 0.59
CA ASN A 50 -1.39 11.92 1.59
C ASN A 50 -0.06 11.32 1.13
N ALA A 51 -0.06 10.12 0.56
CA ALA A 51 1.14 9.45 0.09
C ALA A 51 1.80 10.15 -1.11
N ILE A 52 1.06 10.92 -1.91
CA ILE A 52 1.58 11.65 -3.07
C ILE A 52 2.22 12.98 -2.66
N GLY A 53 1.60 13.69 -1.71
CA GLY A 53 2.05 15.02 -1.32
C GLY A 53 1.85 16.04 -2.44
N LEU A 54 0.61 16.46 -2.68
CA LEU A 54 0.27 17.42 -3.76
C LEU A 54 1.10 18.72 -3.70
N ASN A 55 1.46 19.16 -2.51
CA ASN A 55 2.26 20.36 -2.26
C ASN A 55 3.75 20.09 -2.04
N TYR A 56 4.18 18.82 -2.06
CA TYR A 56 5.55 18.41 -1.79
C TYR A 56 6.38 18.35 -3.07
N HIS A 57 7.67 18.70 -2.99
CA HIS A 57 8.60 18.66 -4.10
C HIS A 57 9.98 18.19 -3.63
N GLY A 58 10.59 17.25 -4.34
CA GLY A 58 11.97 16.79 -4.09
C GLY A 58 12.11 15.33 -3.65
N LYS A 59 13.35 14.93 -3.33
CA LYS A 59 13.75 13.53 -3.09
C LYS A 59 13.51 12.98 -1.68
N GLY A 60 12.92 13.74 -0.77
CA GLY A 60 12.75 13.32 0.63
C GLY A 60 14.07 13.24 1.43
N ASN A 61 14.03 12.51 2.54
CA ASN A 61 15.16 12.35 3.46
C ASN A 61 16.08 11.18 3.04
N ASP A 62 17.33 11.47 2.70
CA ASP A 62 18.33 10.45 2.30
C ASP A 62 18.66 9.45 3.42
N ALA A 63 18.55 9.84 4.69
CA ALA A 63 18.83 8.94 5.81
C ALA A 63 17.73 7.88 6.03
N GLN A 64 16.54 8.14 5.49
CA GLN A 64 15.35 7.31 5.67
C GLN A 64 14.53 7.26 4.37
N PRO A 65 15.10 6.70 3.29
CA PRO A 65 14.51 6.75 1.96
C PRO A 65 13.07 6.23 1.92
N PHE A 66 12.79 5.14 2.65
CA PHE A 66 11.48 4.48 2.69
C PHE A 66 10.59 4.89 3.87
N ASN A 67 11.01 5.80 4.75
CA ASN A 67 10.20 6.30 5.86
C ASN A 67 9.98 7.81 5.70
N THR A 68 9.08 8.17 4.78
CA THR A 68 8.84 9.56 4.38
C THR A 68 7.35 9.90 4.42
N SER A 69 7.02 11.18 4.51
CA SER A 69 5.63 11.65 4.59
C SER A 69 4.86 11.55 3.26
N TYR A 70 5.58 11.40 2.13
CA TYR A 70 5.02 11.42 0.78
C TYR A 70 5.61 10.28 -0.08
N PRO A 71 5.46 9.01 0.34
CA PRO A 71 6.20 7.89 -0.24
C PRO A 71 5.99 7.72 -1.76
N ILE A 72 4.78 7.93 -2.30
CA ILE A 72 4.55 7.81 -3.76
C ILE A 72 5.28 8.92 -4.51
N GLY A 73 5.10 10.18 -4.10
CA GLY A 73 5.76 11.32 -4.75
C GLY A 73 7.29 11.22 -4.67
N ILE A 74 7.82 10.85 -3.50
CA ILE A 74 9.26 10.65 -3.31
C ILE A 74 9.76 9.43 -4.08
N GLY A 75 8.99 8.35 -4.16
CA GLY A 75 9.33 7.17 -4.95
C GLY A 75 9.48 7.50 -6.44
N ALA A 76 8.57 8.32 -6.98
CA ALA A 76 8.64 8.76 -8.37
C ALA A 76 9.87 9.62 -8.68
N TRP A 77 10.35 10.39 -7.69
CA TRP A 77 11.63 11.11 -7.81
C TRP A 77 12.82 10.16 -7.67
N ARG A 78 12.79 9.26 -6.70
CA ARG A 78 13.96 8.46 -6.32
C ARG A 78 14.29 7.36 -7.32
N GLU A 79 13.36 6.99 -8.20
CA GLU A 79 13.59 5.96 -9.22
C GLU A 79 14.81 6.25 -10.10
N ASP A 80 14.96 7.52 -10.43
CA ASP A 80 16.06 8.10 -11.17
C ASP A 80 17.41 8.07 -10.45
N THR A 81 17.37 8.12 -9.12
CA THR A 81 18.55 8.30 -8.26
C THR A 81 19.02 7.01 -7.58
N GLU A 82 18.15 6.01 -7.48
CA GLU A 82 18.37 4.81 -6.68
C GLU A 82 17.72 3.59 -7.32
N ASP A 83 18.47 2.50 -7.47
CA ASP A 83 17.94 1.21 -7.87
C ASP A 83 17.96 0.19 -6.71
N PRO A 84 16.85 0.01 -5.97
CA PRO A 84 16.74 -1.00 -4.91
C PRO A 84 16.58 -2.44 -5.40
N VAL A 85 16.44 -2.67 -6.72
CA VAL A 85 16.26 -4.00 -7.32
C VAL A 85 17.61 -4.55 -7.79
N TYR A 86 18.26 -3.85 -8.71
CA TYR A 86 19.49 -4.32 -9.36
C TYR A 86 20.76 -3.66 -8.80
N GLY A 87 20.60 -2.64 -7.94
CA GLY A 87 21.73 -1.99 -7.28
C GLY A 87 22.59 -1.14 -8.23
N TYR A 88 22.08 -0.74 -9.40
CA TYR A 88 22.76 0.22 -10.27
C TYR A 88 22.96 1.54 -9.52
N ARG A 89 24.23 1.97 -9.42
CA ARG A 89 24.66 3.19 -8.74
C ARG A 89 25.88 3.75 -9.44
N LEU A 90 26.04 5.07 -9.44
CA LEU A 90 27.26 5.70 -9.93
C LEU A 90 28.49 5.20 -9.17
N GLY A 91 29.46 4.65 -9.90
CA GLY A 91 30.72 4.11 -9.34
C GLY A 91 30.70 2.61 -9.01
N VAL A 92 29.54 1.94 -9.03
CA VAL A 92 29.41 0.48 -8.86
C VAL A 92 28.64 -0.06 -10.08
N ASN A 93 29.23 -1.00 -10.83
CA ASN A 93 28.72 -1.50 -12.13
C ASN A 93 28.75 -0.48 -13.30
N SER A 94 29.34 0.71 -13.12
CA SER A 94 29.56 1.74 -14.16
C SER A 94 28.30 2.24 -14.89
N SER A 95 27.11 2.04 -14.31
CA SER A 95 25.82 2.39 -14.93
C SER A 95 24.96 3.23 -13.98
N THR A 96 24.09 4.06 -14.55
CA THR A 96 23.10 4.86 -13.82
C THR A 96 21.85 4.02 -13.52
N PRO A 97 21.04 4.37 -12.50
CA PRO A 97 19.73 3.75 -12.29
C PRO A 97 18.82 3.78 -13.54
N SER A 98 18.91 4.85 -14.34
CA SER A 98 18.15 5.02 -15.59
C SER A 98 18.43 4.00 -16.69
N ILE A 99 19.49 3.20 -16.56
CA ILE A 99 19.81 2.16 -17.53
C ILE A 99 18.65 1.17 -17.77
N THR A 100 17.82 0.98 -16.76
CA THR A 100 16.66 0.09 -16.78
C THR A 100 15.36 0.78 -17.18
N HIS A 101 15.39 2.03 -17.66
CA HIS A 101 14.19 2.81 -17.99
C HIS A 101 13.75 2.63 -19.45
N PHE A 102 14.55 1.93 -20.24
CA PHE A 102 14.27 1.64 -21.65
C PHE A 102 13.50 0.32 -21.79
N TRP A 103 12.57 0.28 -22.74
CA TRP A 103 11.90 -0.96 -23.17
C TRP A 103 11.38 -0.79 -24.59
N ASP A 104 11.80 -1.68 -25.49
CA ASP A 104 11.23 -1.83 -26.82
C ASP A 104 10.13 -2.91 -26.74
N ALA A 105 8.87 -2.49 -26.86
CA ALA A 105 7.72 -3.38 -26.77
C ALA A 105 7.46 -4.19 -28.04
N ASP A 106 8.12 -3.86 -29.16
CA ASP A 106 8.02 -4.62 -30.41
C ASP A 106 8.92 -5.84 -30.45
N ASN A 107 9.94 -5.85 -29.58
CA ASN A 107 10.85 -6.97 -29.48
C ASN A 107 10.10 -8.24 -29.02
N PRO A 108 9.99 -9.29 -29.86
CA PRO A 108 9.31 -10.53 -29.49
C PRO A 108 10.00 -11.29 -28.35
N ASN A 109 11.25 -10.92 -28.05
CA ASN A 109 12.00 -11.36 -26.89
C ASN A 109 11.89 -10.36 -25.74
N GLU A 110 10.72 -9.78 -25.50
CA GLU A 110 10.38 -8.77 -24.49
C GLU A 110 10.81 -9.09 -23.03
N ASN A 111 11.07 -10.36 -22.70
CA ASN A 111 11.66 -10.79 -21.43
C ASN A 111 13.20 -10.70 -21.44
N TYR A 112 13.80 -10.14 -22.49
CA TYR A 112 15.22 -9.90 -22.63
C TYR A 112 15.53 -8.41 -22.57
N GLU A 113 16.77 -8.15 -22.22
CA GLU A 113 17.31 -6.84 -21.88
C GLU A 113 17.10 -5.80 -23.00
N SER A 114 16.70 -4.58 -22.62
CA SER A 114 16.31 -3.52 -23.55
C SER A 114 17.47 -2.93 -24.31
N VAL A 115 18.69 -2.98 -23.76
CA VAL A 115 19.82 -2.32 -24.41
C VAL A 115 21.08 -3.18 -24.43
N PRO A 116 21.70 -3.37 -25.61
CA PRO A 116 23.07 -3.86 -25.70
C PRO A 116 24.01 -2.74 -25.22
N LEU A 117 24.07 -2.54 -23.91
CA LEU A 117 25.07 -1.67 -23.30
C LEU A 117 26.40 -2.39 -23.32
N ASN A 118 27.19 -2.08 -24.35
CA ASN A 118 28.55 -2.53 -24.48
C ASN A 118 29.48 -1.77 -23.50
N VAL A 119 29.11 -1.75 -22.22
CA VAL A 119 29.99 -1.26 -21.14
C VAL A 119 30.81 -2.47 -20.70
N ASN A 120 32.06 -2.55 -21.15
CA ASN A 120 33.00 -3.65 -20.87
C ASN A 120 32.60 -5.05 -21.41
N GLY A 121 31.82 -5.12 -22.49
CA GLY A 121 31.76 -6.34 -23.32
C GLY A 121 30.89 -7.51 -22.83
N SER A 122 30.08 -7.40 -21.77
CA SER A 122 29.27 -8.58 -21.38
C SER A 122 27.96 -8.42 -20.58
N SER A 123 27.43 -7.23 -20.26
CA SER A 123 26.17 -7.17 -19.49
C SER A 123 25.12 -6.30 -20.16
N LYS A 124 24.05 -6.96 -20.61
CA LYS A 124 22.81 -6.31 -20.99
C LYS A 124 22.01 -5.98 -19.71
N ALA A 125 21.26 -4.88 -19.70
CA ALA A 125 20.50 -4.44 -18.52
C ALA A 125 19.01 -4.84 -18.57
N PRO A 126 18.36 -5.16 -17.43
CA PRO A 126 16.92 -5.40 -17.37
C PRO A 126 16.13 -4.20 -17.93
N ASN A 127 15.01 -4.47 -18.61
CA ASN A 127 14.18 -3.42 -19.18
C ASN A 127 13.17 -2.83 -18.16
N ALA A 128 12.52 -1.72 -18.53
CA ALA A 128 11.59 -1.00 -17.66
C ALA A 128 10.42 -1.87 -17.21
N TRP A 129 9.85 -2.67 -18.12
CA TRP A 129 8.77 -3.60 -17.78
C TRP A 129 9.24 -4.67 -16.78
N GLU A 130 10.43 -5.24 -16.97
CA GLU A 130 11.00 -6.23 -16.06
C GLU A 130 11.23 -5.64 -14.66
N LYS A 131 11.79 -4.43 -14.57
CA LYS A 131 11.96 -3.74 -13.27
C LYS A 131 10.62 -3.44 -12.60
N ALA A 132 9.64 -2.94 -13.36
CA ALA A 132 8.29 -2.72 -12.86
C ALA A 132 7.62 -4.02 -12.38
N ARG A 133 7.85 -5.14 -13.07
CA ARG A 133 7.37 -6.48 -12.66
C ARG A 133 7.98 -6.92 -11.33
N VAL A 134 9.27 -6.65 -11.10
CA VAL A 134 9.89 -6.90 -9.79
C VAL A 134 9.25 -6.02 -8.71
N TYR A 135 9.03 -4.73 -8.96
CA TYR A 135 8.33 -3.89 -7.98
C TYR A 135 6.89 -4.35 -7.70
N LEU A 136 6.15 -4.77 -8.71
CA LEU A 136 4.76 -5.15 -8.56
C LEU A 136 4.58 -6.54 -7.96
N PHE A 137 5.49 -7.48 -8.22
CA PHE A 137 5.29 -8.91 -7.97
C PHE A 137 6.50 -9.65 -7.40
N CYS A 138 7.63 -8.97 -7.11
CA CYS A 138 8.91 -9.61 -6.79
C CYS A 138 9.28 -10.71 -7.79
N GLN A 139 9.04 -10.49 -9.08
CA GLN A 139 9.31 -11.48 -10.12
C GLN A 139 10.06 -10.85 -11.30
N ASP A 140 11.19 -11.45 -11.67
CA ASP A 140 11.92 -11.18 -12.91
C ASP A 140 11.70 -12.34 -13.91
N ARG A 141 12.47 -12.37 -15.00
CA ARG A 141 12.40 -13.47 -15.99
C ARG A 141 12.87 -14.82 -15.45
N ASN A 142 13.64 -14.83 -14.36
CA ASN A 142 14.22 -16.02 -13.73
C ASN A 142 13.37 -16.53 -12.54
N GLY A 143 12.32 -15.82 -12.15
CA GLY A 143 11.41 -16.19 -11.07
C GLY A 143 11.40 -15.15 -9.97
N THR A 144 11.36 -15.57 -8.70
CA THR A 144 11.32 -14.66 -7.55
C THR A 144 12.60 -13.82 -7.46
N HIS A 145 12.44 -12.52 -7.26
CA HIS A 145 13.53 -11.56 -7.13
C HIS A 145 13.43 -10.81 -5.79
N ASP A 146 14.57 -10.72 -5.10
CA ASP A 146 14.73 -10.00 -3.84
C ASP A 146 14.64 -8.48 -4.05
N VAL A 147 13.99 -7.75 -3.15
CA VAL A 147 14.03 -6.27 -3.12
C VAL A 147 14.81 -5.83 -1.88
N THR A 148 15.78 -4.94 -2.08
CA THR A 148 16.63 -4.44 -0.99
C THR A 148 16.15 -3.09 -0.49
N ILE A 149 15.68 -3.05 0.75
CA ILE A 149 15.09 -1.87 1.41
C ILE A 149 16.02 -1.36 2.52
N PRO A 150 16.62 -0.18 2.38
CA PRO A 150 17.31 0.47 3.48
C PRO A 150 16.34 0.80 4.61
N TYR A 151 16.63 0.29 5.80
CA TYR A 151 15.81 0.40 6.99
C TYR A 151 16.66 0.77 8.21
N VAL A 152 16.20 1.77 8.97
CA VAL A 152 16.82 2.16 10.23
C VAL A 152 16.15 1.38 11.34
N MET A 153 16.89 0.46 11.99
CA MET A 153 16.34 -0.29 13.11
C MET A 153 16.10 0.64 14.31
N PRO A 154 14.91 0.58 14.95
CA PRO A 154 14.65 1.30 16.19
C PRO A 154 15.70 0.96 17.26
N GLY A 155 16.28 1.99 17.88
CA GLY A 155 17.23 1.84 19.00
C GLY A 155 18.68 1.50 18.63
N VAL A 156 18.99 1.19 17.36
CA VAL A 156 20.36 0.81 16.94
C VAL A 156 21.11 1.95 16.24
N GLY A 157 20.39 2.96 15.70
CA GLY A 157 20.99 4.19 15.16
C GLY A 157 21.80 4.03 13.85
N TYR A 158 21.92 2.81 13.30
CA TYR A 158 22.63 2.54 12.04
C TYR A 158 21.69 1.93 10.99
N LEU A 159 21.92 2.29 9.73
CA LEU A 159 21.16 1.82 8.56
C LEU A 159 21.52 0.35 8.26
N ARG A 160 20.50 -0.47 8.02
CA ARG A 160 20.61 -1.86 7.56
C ARG A 160 19.79 -2.02 6.28
N ASN A 161 20.10 -3.03 5.48
CA ASN A 161 19.33 -3.38 4.30
C ASN A 161 18.46 -4.59 4.65
N TYR A 162 17.16 -4.44 4.52
CA TYR A 162 16.19 -5.53 4.59
C TYR A 162 16.02 -6.09 3.19
N ILE A 163 16.21 -7.39 3.04
CA ILE A 163 16.06 -8.10 1.77
C ILE A 163 14.74 -8.84 1.87
N ILE A 164 13.77 -8.45 1.05
CA ILE A 164 12.40 -8.94 1.14
C ILE A 164 11.92 -9.52 -0.18
N THR A 165 10.97 -10.46 -0.08
CA THR A 165 10.12 -10.88 -1.21
C THR A 165 8.65 -10.74 -0.82
N TYR A 166 7.76 -10.63 -1.81
CA TYR A 166 6.32 -10.55 -1.59
C TYR A 166 5.55 -11.07 -2.81
N THR A 167 4.29 -11.46 -2.63
CA THR A 167 3.49 -11.98 -3.75
C THR A 167 3.03 -10.88 -4.71
N SER A 168 2.65 -9.73 -4.15
CA SER A 168 2.28 -8.56 -4.92
C SER A 168 2.44 -7.29 -4.08
N LEU A 169 2.57 -6.16 -4.74
CA LEU A 169 2.70 -4.86 -4.09
C LEU A 169 1.48 -4.52 -3.19
N PRO A 170 0.23 -4.83 -3.56
CA PRO A 170 -0.91 -4.77 -2.65
C PRO A 170 -0.78 -5.64 -1.39
N GLU A 171 -0.15 -6.82 -1.47
CA GLU A 171 0.08 -7.67 -0.30
C GLU A 171 1.16 -7.08 0.62
N LEU A 172 2.23 -6.51 0.05
CA LEU A 172 3.22 -5.77 0.83
C LEU A 172 2.58 -4.59 1.57
N TYR A 173 1.66 -3.85 0.93
CA TYR A 173 0.92 -2.75 1.57
C TYR A 173 0.13 -3.21 2.80
N LYS A 174 -0.48 -4.41 2.74
CA LYS A 174 -1.18 -5.04 3.86
C LYS A 174 -0.23 -5.56 4.95
N GLY A 175 1.09 -5.47 4.72
CA GLY A 175 2.12 -5.94 5.63
C GLY A 175 2.54 -7.39 5.41
N ASN A 176 2.10 -8.04 4.32
CA ASN A 176 2.39 -9.43 4.01
C ASN A 176 3.63 -9.53 3.11
N TYR A 177 4.76 -9.94 3.68
CA TYR A 177 6.02 -10.13 2.95
C TYR A 177 6.86 -11.24 3.61
N PHE A 178 7.94 -11.65 2.96
CA PHE A 178 8.94 -12.53 3.53
C PHE A 178 10.24 -11.76 3.74
N LEU A 179 10.86 -11.95 4.90
CA LEU A 179 12.21 -11.48 5.16
C LEU A 179 13.18 -12.56 4.71
N GLU A 180 13.97 -12.26 3.67
CA GLU A 180 15.00 -13.16 3.14
C GLU A 180 16.34 -12.96 3.82
N GLY A 181 16.63 -11.72 4.20
CA GLY A 181 17.91 -11.40 4.81
C GLY A 181 17.99 -9.98 5.37
N ILE A 182 19.01 -9.76 6.19
CA ILE A 182 19.42 -8.43 6.65
C ILE A 182 20.91 -8.29 6.39
N SER A 183 21.35 -7.18 5.79
CA SER A 183 22.76 -6.85 5.61
C SER A 183 23.08 -5.44 6.10
N ASN A 184 24.37 -5.11 6.19
CA ASN A 184 24.83 -3.74 6.37
C ASN A 184 24.49 -2.88 5.15
N ALA A 185 24.52 -1.55 5.30
CA ALA A 185 24.20 -0.61 4.23
C ALA A 185 25.06 -0.80 2.96
N ASP A 186 26.30 -1.27 3.11
CA ASP A 186 27.24 -1.61 2.03
C ASP A 186 27.04 -3.03 1.45
N GLY A 187 26.03 -3.77 1.93
CA GLY A 187 25.74 -5.15 1.54
C GLY A 187 26.52 -6.21 2.31
N SER A 188 27.51 -5.83 3.14
CA SER A 188 28.30 -6.78 3.94
C SER A 188 27.50 -7.39 5.09
N GLY A 189 28.00 -8.49 5.67
CA GLY A 189 27.42 -9.07 6.89
C GLY A 189 25.98 -9.58 6.72
N ARG A 190 25.61 -10.05 5.51
CA ARG A 190 24.27 -10.59 5.22
C ARG A 190 23.97 -11.79 6.12
N VAL A 191 22.89 -11.70 6.89
CA VAL A 191 22.26 -12.81 7.62
C VAL A 191 21.02 -13.23 6.83
N ASN A 192 20.92 -14.51 6.47
CA ASN A 192 19.79 -15.05 5.72
C ASN A 192 18.74 -15.65 6.67
N TYR A 193 17.47 -15.38 6.40
CA TYR A 193 16.32 -15.91 7.14
C TYR A 193 15.48 -16.92 6.33
N TYR A 194 15.76 -17.06 5.02
CA TYR A 194 15.12 -18.01 4.10
C TYR A 194 13.59 -18.01 4.17
N HIS A 195 12.96 -17.03 3.51
CA HIS A 195 11.50 -16.90 3.40
C HIS A 195 10.77 -16.82 4.76
N LEU A 196 11.28 -16.04 5.71
CA LEU A 196 10.60 -15.86 7.01
C LEU A 196 9.36 -14.97 6.84
N PRO A 197 8.12 -15.48 6.98
CA PRO A 197 6.92 -14.68 6.79
C PRO A 197 6.84 -13.57 7.83
N GLN A 198 6.43 -12.39 7.38
CA GLN A 198 6.25 -11.18 8.19
C GLN A 198 4.84 -10.64 8.00
N PHE A 199 4.30 -10.07 9.08
CA PHE A 199 2.99 -9.41 9.13
C PHE A 199 3.16 -8.07 9.83
N ASN A 200 3.73 -7.11 9.10
CA ASN A 200 4.03 -5.80 9.65
C ASN A 200 3.58 -4.70 8.69
N GLN A 201 2.35 -4.23 8.85
CA GLN A 201 1.79 -3.15 8.03
C GLN A 201 2.56 -1.85 8.21
N SER A 202 3.07 -1.54 9.41
CA SER A 202 3.84 -0.31 9.65
C SER A 202 5.15 -0.24 8.86
N PHE A 203 5.73 -1.40 8.54
CA PHE A 203 6.86 -1.51 7.61
C PHE A 203 6.39 -1.59 6.15
N GLY A 204 5.48 -2.49 5.85
CA GLY A 204 5.08 -2.81 4.47
C GLY A 204 4.36 -1.66 3.77
N GLN A 205 3.52 -0.90 4.47
CA GLN A 205 2.73 0.19 3.90
C GLN A 205 3.59 1.31 3.30
N PRO A 206 4.53 1.96 4.03
CA PRO A 206 5.34 3.02 3.45
C PRO A 206 6.27 2.50 2.34
N VAL A 207 6.77 1.25 2.46
CA VAL A 207 7.59 0.63 1.41
C VAL A 207 6.78 0.41 0.14
N ALA A 208 5.59 -0.20 0.24
CA ALA A 208 4.74 -0.47 -0.91
C ALA A 208 4.33 0.81 -1.64
N LEU A 209 3.99 1.86 -0.89
CA LEU A 209 3.63 3.16 -1.47
C LEU A 209 4.83 3.81 -2.19
N GLN A 210 6.05 3.65 -1.69
CA GLN A 210 7.21 4.18 -2.38
C GLN A 210 7.55 3.40 -3.65
N LEU A 211 7.50 2.08 -3.61
CA LEU A 211 7.65 1.24 -4.80
C LEU A 211 6.54 1.51 -5.83
N LEU A 212 5.32 1.82 -5.39
CA LEU A 212 4.23 2.26 -6.30
C LEU A 212 4.59 3.56 -7.02
N GLY A 213 5.23 4.51 -6.33
CA GLY A 213 5.75 5.74 -6.93
C GLY A 213 6.80 5.46 -8.01
N ARG A 214 7.69 4.50 -7.76
CA ARG A 214 8.71 4.05 -8.72
C ARG A 214 8.11 3.35 -9.94
N VAL A 215 7.09 2.51 -9.75
CA VAL A 215 6.33 1.92 -10.88
C VAL A 215 5.61 3.00 -11.68
N ALA A 216 5.02 3.99 -11.02
CA ALA A 216 4.37 5.12 -11.70
C ALA A 216 5.37 5.94 -12.51
N HIS A 217 6.59 6.13 -11.99
CA HIS A 217 7.70 6.71 -12.73
C HIS A 217 8.01 5.89 -14.00
N LEU A 218 8.30 4.59 -13.86
CA LEU A 218 8.65 3.73 -15.01
C LEU A 218 7.53 3.66 -16.06
N LEU A 219 6.26 3.67 -15.62
CA LEU A 219 5.10 3.73 -16.52
C LEU A 219 5.02 5.08 -17.25
N GLY A 220 5.38 6.18 -16.59
CA GLY A 220 5.52 7.49 -17.22
C GLY A 220 6.64 7.55 -18.24
N ASP A 221 7.76 6.90 -17.96
CA ASP A 221 8.91 6.81 -18.85
C ASP A 221 8.56 6.14 -20.17
N MET A 222 7.64 5.18 -20.16
CA MET A 222 7.12 4.59 -21.40
C MET A 222 6.38 5.59 -22.29
N SER A 223 6.10 6.81 -21.83
CA SER A 223 5.47 7.87 -22.62
C SER A 223 6.50 8.75 -23.35
N VAL A 224 7.80 8.50 -23.14
CA VAL A 224 8.93 9.21 -23.75
C VAL A 224 9.44 8.39 -24.94
N PRO A 225 9.34 8.89 -26.19
CA PRO A 225 9.78 8.14 -27.37
C PRO A 225 11.25 7.68 -27.32
N ALA A 226 12.14 8.43 -26.67
CA ALA A 226 13.52 8.00 -26.51
C ALA A 226 13.66 6.72 -25.64
N HIS A 227 12.73 6.50 -24.71
CA HIS A 227 12.73 5.32 -23.83
C HIS A 227 12.24 4.06 -24.56
N THR A 228 11.37 4.22 -25.56
CA THR A 228 10.86 3.10 -26.37
C THR A 228 11.88 2.66 -27.41
N HIS A 229 12.49 3.61 -28.13
CA HIS A 229 13.52 3.33 -29.12
C HIS A 229 14.89 2.92 -28.53
N SER A 230 15.00 2.84 -27.20
CA SER A 230 16.28 2.64 -26.51
C SER A 230 17.35 3.68 -26.93
N HIS A 231 16.90 4.90 -27.21
CA HIS A 231 17.75 5.98 -27.69
C HIS A 231 18.52 6.60 -26.52
N PHE A 232 19.84 6.42 -26.50
CA PHE A 232 20.68 7.02 -25.45
C PHE A 232 20.78 8.53 -25.57
N HIS A 233 20.32 9.23 -24.53
CA HIS A 233 20.38 10.68 -24.45
C HIS A 233 20.98 11.20 -23.13
N PRO A 234 22.24 10.81 -22.79
CA PRO A 234 22.91 11.31 -21.59
C PRO A 234 23.19 12.81 -21.70
N CYS A 235 22.54 13.60 -20.84
CA CYS A 235 22.62 15.04 -20.90
C CYS A 235 24.06 15.59 -20.69
N PRO A 236 24.87 15.07 -19.76
CA PRO A 236 26.25 15.54 -19.57
C PRO A 236 27.20 15.24 -20.74
N LEU A 237 26.80 14.38 -21.68
CA LEU A 237 27.55 14.12 -22.92
C LEU A 237 27.03 14.97 -24.10
N ASN A 238 26.18 15.96 -23.84
CA ASN A 238 25.54 16.78 -24.86
C ASN A 238 24.77 15.93 -25.89
N LEU A 239 24.10 14.89 -25.40
CA LEU A 239 23.20 14.03 -26.16
C LEU A 239 21.75 14.25 -25.70
N PRO A 240 21.12 15.43 -25.87
CA PRO A 240 19.73 15.64 -25.42
C PRO A 240 18.70 14.84 -26.25
N ASP A 241 17.59 14.45 -25.60
CA ASP A 241 16.32 14.19 -26.27
C ASP A 241 15.43 15.45 -26.23
N HIS A 242 14.91 15.90 -27.38
CA HIS A 242 14.11 17.12 -27.46
C HIS A 242 12.84 17.06 -26.61
N TYR A 243 12.15 15.92 -26.62
CA TYR A 243 10.88 15.79 -25.92
C TYR A 243 11.08 15.82 -24.41
N GLU A 244 11.94 14.95 -23.88
CA GLU A 244 12.23 14.88 -22.45
C GLU A 244 12.74 16.22 -21.90
N ASN A 245 13.65 16.88 -22.61
CA ASN A 245 14.22 18.14 -22.17
C ASN A 245 13.26 19.33 -22.24
N ASP A 246 12.40 19.38 -23.26
CA ASP A 246 11.37 20.40 -23.39
C ASP A 246 10.36 20.29 -22.24
N MET A 247 9.89 19.08 -21.95
CA MET A 247 8.93 18.84 -20.86
C MET A 247 9.45 19.32 -19.50
N GLY A 248 10.75 19.17 -19.25
CA GLY A 248 11.41 19.62 -18.03
C GLY A 248 11.93 21.07 -18.03
N ASN A 249 11.83 21.82 -19.14
CA ASN A 249 12.34 23.20 -19.30
C ASN A 249 13.84 23.38 -18.97
N THR A 250 14.68 22.47 -19.44
CA THR A 250 16.11 22.46 -19.04
C THR A 250 17.08 22.82 -20.15
N TYR A 251 16.68 22.67 -21.41
CA TYR A 251 17.58 22.88 -22.54
C TYR A 251 17.58 24.32 -23.05
N TYR A 252 16.40 24.95 -23.17
CA TYR A 252 16.26 26.30 -23.75
C TYR A 252 16.40 27.45 -22.75
N SER A 253 16.20 27.19 -21.46
CA SER A 253 16.14 28.23 -20.41
C SER A 253 17.52 28.73 -19.97
N ASN A 254 18.57 27.91 -20.10
CA ASN A 254 19.81 28.16 -19.34
C ASN A 254 21.05 28.48 -20.18
N ASN A 255 21.04 28.29 -21.51
CA ASN A 255 22.24 28.38 -22.39
C ASN A 255 23.49 27.66 -21.83
N ASN A 256 23.30 26.74 -20.88
CA ASN A 256 24.34 26.12 -20.08
C ASN A 256 24.13 24.62 -20.12
N LEU A 257 24.75 23.99 -21.11
CA LEU A 257 24.71 22.55 -21.38
C LEU A 257 25.20 21.68 -20.20
N ASN A 258 25.72 22.30 -19.13
CA ASN A 258 26.19 21.62 -17.93
C ASN A 258 25.13 21.54 -16.81
N VAL A 259 23.90 22.04 -17.01
CA VAL A 259 22.89 22.18 -15.95
C VAL A 259 21.60 21.45 -16.31
N CYS A 260 21.71 20.15 -16.53
CA CYS A 260 20.59 19.30 -16.91
C CYS A 260 19.73 18.82 -15.72
N GLU A 261 20.28 18.89 -14.51
CA GLU A 261 19.75 18.21 -13.31
C GLU A 261 19.16 19.16 -12.27
N ASN A 262 19.29 20.47 -12.46
CA ASN A 262 18.66 21.40 -11.53
C ASN A 262 17.20 21.58 -11.93
N ASP A 263 16.30 21.25 -11.00
CA ASP A 263 14.92 21.70 -11.06
C ASP A 263 14.93 23.19 -11.42
N PRO A 264 14.31 23.59 -12.54
CA PRO A 264 14.34 24.99 -12.98
C PRO A 264 13.66 25.92 -11.97
N GLY A 265 12.91 25.37 -11.00
CA GLY A 265 12.25 26.15 -9.96
C GLY A 265 11.26 27.12 -10.59
N GLY A 266 10.09 26.64 -11.02
CA GLY A 266 9.11 27.50 -11.67
C GLY A 266 8.21 26.76 -12.65
N ALA A 267 7.75 27.48 -13.69
CA ALA A 267 6.93 26.89 -14.74
C ALA A 267 7.79 26.11 -15.74
N TYR A 268 7.37 24.88 -16.06
CA TYR A 268 7.92 24.05 -17.13
C TYR A 268 6.80 23.55 -18.04
N PRO A 269 7.07 23.27 -19.34
CA PRO A 269 6.05 22.92 -20.32
C PRO A 269 5.11 21.79 -19.89
N ALA A 270 5.57 20.80 -19.12
CA ALA A 270 4.68 19.74 -18.63
C ALA A 270 3.44 20.26 -17.89
N TYR A 271 3.47 21.47 -17.30
CA TYR A 271 2.30 22.09 -16.66
C TYR A 271 1.11 22.36 -17.59
N SER A 272 1.34 22.40 -18.91
CA SER A 272 0.27 22.50 -19.89
C SER A 272 -0.58 21.22 -19.98
N TRP A 273 -0.07 20.09 -19.51
CA TRP A 273 -0.79 18.81 -19.45
C TRP A 273 -1.12 18.46 -18.00
N SER A 274 -2.40 18.38 -17.70
CA SER A 274 -2.94 18.29 -16.34
C SER A 274 -4.03 17.22 -16.26
N ALA A 275 -4.54 17.00 -15.05
CA ALA A 275 -5.75 16.19 -14.85
C ALA A 275 -6.91 16.63 -15.76
N ALA A 276 -7.07 17.94 -15.97
CA ALA A 276 -8.14 18.48 -16.79
C ALA A 276 -7.96 18.17 -18.29
N THR A 277 -6.74 18.26 -18.82
CA THR A 277 -6.47 17.93 -20.23
C THR A 277 -6.58 16.43 -20.47
N ALA A 278 -6.13 15.61 -19.51
CA ALA A 278 -6.31 14.17 -19.55
C ALA A 278 -7.80 13.78 -19.57
N ALA A 279 -8.64 14.46 -18.78
CA ALA A 279 -10.09 14.25 -18.77
C ALA A 279 -10.80 14.60 -20.07
N GLN A 280 -10.25 15.53 -20.86
CA GLN A 280 -10.78 15.83 -22.20
C GLN A 280 -10.52 14.71 -23.20
N GLN A 281 -9.58 13.79 -22.91
CA GLN A 281 -9.18 12.71 -23.82
C GLN A 281 -9.73 11.32 -23.46
N GLY A 282 -10.48 11.22 -22.36
CA GLY A 282 -11.19 10.01 -21.98
C GLY A 282 -11.17 9.72 -20.48
N GLY A 283 -11.72 8.56 -20.13
CA GLY A 283 -11.78 8.02 -18.77
C GLY A 283 -10.55 7.17 -18.40
N LEU A 284 -10.61 6.53 -17.23
CA LEU A 284 -9.68 5.49 -16.82
C LEU A 284 -9.63 4.34 -17.84
N ILE A 285 -8.53 3.60 -17.87
CA ILE A 285 -8.30 2.53 -18.85
C ILE A 285 -9.01 1.25 -18.37
N SER A 286 -10.32 1.14 -18.59
CA SER A 286 -11.12 -0.01 -18.13
C SER A 286 -10.70 -1.34 -18.76
N ASP A 287 -10.07 -1.31 -19.93
CA ASP A 287 -9.69 -2.50 -20.70
C ASP A 287 -8.63 -3.34 -20.01
N ILE A 288 -7.91 -2.79 -19.02
CA ILE A 288 -7.02 -3.58 -18.19
C ILE A 288 -7.78 -4.71 -17.51
N TYR A 289 -9.05 -4.49 -17.13
CA TYR A 289 -9.83 -5.51 -16.42
C TYR A 289 -10.31 -6.65 -17.34
N CYS A 290 -10.14 -6.53 -18.66
CA CYS A 290 -10.27 -7.65 -19.60
C CYS A 290 -9.09 -8.64 -19.49
N GLN A 291 -7.97 -8.24 -18.87
CA GLN A 291 -6.76 -9.05 -18.81
C GLN A 291 -6.88 -10.16 -17.76
N PRO A 292 -6.29 -11.34 -18.02
CA PRO A 292 -6.55 -12.55 -17.24
C PRO A 292 -6.01 -12.53 -15.81
N ASN A 293 -5.00 -11.71 -15.52
CA ASN A 293 -4.38 -11.60 -14.19
C ASN A 293 -3.70 -10.23 -14.02
N ASP A 294 -3.26 -9.93 -12.79
CA ASP A 294 -2.66 -8.65 -12.44
C ASP A 294 -1.38 -8.31 -13.21
N MET A 295 -0.57 -9.31 -13.54
CA MET A 295 0.63 -9.10 -14.34
C MET A 295 0.28 -8.67 -15.76
N ALA A 296 -0.72 -9.32 -16.37
CA ALA A 296 -1.23 -8.94 -17.68
C ALA A 296 -1.90 -7.55 -17.68
N ARG A 297 -2.57 -7.18 -16.58
CA ARG A 297 -3.12 -5.82 -16.37
C ARG A 297 -2.03 -4.76 -16.39
N ALA A 298 -0.97 -4.96 -15.59
CA ALA A 298 0.16 -4.05 -15.53
C ALA A 298 0.88 -3.97 -16.89
N LYS A 299 1.13 -5.13 -17.52
CA LYS A 299 1.77 -5.20 -18.84
C LYS A 299 0.96 -4.47 -19.90
N TYR A 300 -0.37 -4.62 -19.90
CA TYR A 300 -1.24 -3.91 -20.84
C TYR A 300 -1.05 -2.39 -20.74
N MET A 301 -0.96 -1.83 -19.53
CA MET A 301 -0.71 -0.40 -19.34
C MET A 301 0.66 0.01 -19.89
N PHE A 302 1.71 -0.70 -19.48
CA PHE A 302 3.08 -0.43 -19.97
C PHE A 302 3.15 -0.52 -21.50
N TYR A 303 2.65 -1.60 -22.08
CA TYR A 303 2.65 -1.85 -23.53
C TYR A 303 1.91 -0.74 -24.28
N THR A 304 0.74 -0.34 -23.79
CA THR A 304 -0.05 0.69 -24.48
C THR A 304 0.63 2.05 -24.44
N VAL A 305 1.17 2.46 -23.29
CA VAL A 305 1.89 3.74 -23.18
C VAL A 305 3.13 3.70 -24.09
N ASN A 306 3.87 2.59 -24.07
CA ASN A 306 5.07 2.39 -24.87
C ASN A 306 4.78 2.49 -26.38
N GLN A 307 3.80 1.75 -26.90
CA GLN A 307 3.42 1.78 -28.31
C GLN A 307 2.99 3.19 -28.77
N LEU A 308 2.23 3.92 -27.95
CA LEU A 308 1.88 5.30 -28.27
C LEU A 308 3.10 6.22 -28.38
N ALA A 309 4.14 5.98 -27.57
CA ALA A 309 5.39 6.73 -27.65
C ALA A 309 6.29 6.29 -28.80
N ASP A 310 6.36 5.00 -29.09
CA ASP A 310 7.11 4.42 -30.21
C ASP A 310 6.58 4.88 -31.57
N PHE A 311 5.31 5.29 -31.63
CA PHE A 311 4.74 5.92 -32.82
C PHE A 311 5.39 7.26 -33.19
N PHE A 312 5.97 7.99 -32.25
CA PHE A 312 6.55 9.32 -32.49
C PHE A 312 8.07 9.26 -32.55
N PRO A 313 8.74 10.12 -33.35
CA PRO A 313 10.19 10.13 -33.39
C PRO A 313 10.82 10.66 -32.09
N SER A 314 12.09 10.31 -31.86
CA SER A 314 12.90 10.73 -30.70
C SER A 314 14.26 11.33 -31.10
N GLY A 315 14.92 12.01 -30.16
CA GLY A 315 16.22 12.64 -30.34
C GLY A 315 16.13 14.12 -30.68
N VAL A 316 16.83 14.54 -31.74
CA VAL A 316 16.91 15.95 -32.18
C VAL A 316 16.47 16.06 -33.64
N ASN A 317 15.74 17.12 -34.00
CA ASN A 317 15.35 17.35 -35.39
C ASN A 317 16.59 17.64 -36.25
N PHE A 318 16.62 17.12 -37.49
CA PHE A 318 17.72 17.33 -38.43
C PHE A 318 18.04 18.80 -38.71
N ALA A 319 17.01 19.65 -38.76
CA ALA A 319 17.18 21.10 -38.97
C ALA A 319 17.89 21.78 -37.79
N ASP A 320 17.70 21.24 -36.58
CA ASP A 320 18.28 21.78 -35.37
C ASP A 320 19.72 21.28 -35.20
N MET A 321 20.07 20.08 -35.69
CA MET A 321 21.42 19.47 -35.59
C MET A 321 22.59 20.38 -36.02
N GLY A 322 22.36 21.33 -36.95
CA GLY A 322 23.38 22.29 -37.39
C GLY A 322 23.84 23.29 -36.31
N ALA A 323 22.99 23.58 -35.32
CA ALA A 323 23.37 24.35 -34.13
C ALA A 323 24.28 23.54 -33.18
N PHE A 324 24.30 22.21 -33.31
CA PHE A 324 25.00 21.26 -32.45
C PHE A 324 26.30 20.79 -33.11
N SER A 325 27.16 21.73 -33.52
CA SER A 325 28.46 21.44 -34.17
C SER A 325 29.52 20.77 -33.27
N ARG A 326 29.13 20.11 -32.16
CA ARG A 326 30.06 19.50 -31.20
C ARG A 326 29.60 18.12 -30.74
N GLY A 327 29.94 17.10 -31.54
CA GLY A 327 30.61 15.91 -31.01
C GLY A 327 29.77 14.72 -30.54
N GLY A 328 28.54 14.53 -30.99
CA GLY A 328 27.75 13.34 -30.68
C GLY A 328 27.15 12.71 -31.93
N ASN A 329 27.31 11.39 -32.10
CA ASN A 329 26.65 10.60 -33.14
C ASN A 329 25.15 10.42 -32.77
N GLN A 330 24.42 11.53 -32.60
CA GLN A 330 23.01 11.49 -32.23
C GLN A 330 22.19 10.99 -33.40
N SER A 331 21.54 9.85 -33.20
CA SER A 331 20.62 9.27 -34.16
C SER A 331 19.22 9.83 -33.92
N PHE A 332 18.63 10.41 -34.95
CA PHE A 332 17.17 10.55 -35.01
C PHE A 332 16.56 9.15 -34.92
N GLY A 333 15.79 8.87 -33.86
CA GLY A 333 15.03 7.63 -33.74
C GLY A 333 13.72 7.80 -34.47
N TRP A 334 13.52 7.06 -35.55
CA TRP A 334 12.24 7.03 -36.27
C TRP A 334 11.21 6.29 -35.42
N GLY A 335 10.02 6.87 -35.29
CA GLY A 335 8.88 6.12 -34.79
C GLY A 335 8.33 5.19 -35.87
N ASP A 336 7.51 4.23 -35.46
CA ASP A 336 6.90 3.29 -36.40
C ASP A 336 5.44 2.95 -36.08
N THR A 337 4.87 1.97 -36.79
CA THR A 337 3.49 1.49 -36.57
C THR A 337 3.43 -0.02 -36.39
N ASN A 338 4.55 -0.62 -36.03
CA ASN A 338 4.64 -2.05 -35.81
C ASN A 338 3.83 -2.41 -34.55
N LEU A 339 2.99 -3.43 -34.70
CA LEU A 339 2.09 -3.92 -33.65
C LEU A 339 2.18 -5.44 -33.58
N SER A 340 3.36 -5.99 -33.88
CA SER A 340 3.58 -7.44 -33.96
C SER A 340 3.30 -8.18 -32.65
N GLN A 341 3.44 -7.49 -31.50
CA GLN A 341 3.13 -8.03 -30.17
C GLN A 341 1.67 -7.81 -29.75
N GLY A 342 0.84 -7.22 -30.62
CA GLY A 342 -0.58 -7.00 -30.41
C GLY A 342 -0.99 -5.53 -30.48
N SER A 343 -2.29 -5.28 -30.42
CA SER A 343 -2.85 -3.93 -30.42
C SER A 343 -4.12 -3.88 -29.55
N ASN A 344 -4.58 -2.66 -29.28
CA ASN A 344 -5.88 -2.40 -28.67
C ASN A 344 -6.61 -1.27 -29.39
N ALA A 345 -7.88 -1.07 -29.03
CA ALA A 345 -8.73 -0.07 -29.66
C ALA A 345 -8.18 1.36 -29.54
N TYR A 346 -7.49 1.69 -28.44
CA TYR A 346 -6.93 3.01 -28.23
C TYR A 346 -5.72 3.27 -29.14
N ILE A 347 -4.77 2.33 -29.24
CA ILE A 347 -3.63 2.42 -30.16
C ILE A 347 -4.13 2.59 -31.60
N ASN A 348 -5.05 1.73 -32.04
CA ASN A 348 -5.61 1.80 -33.39
C ASN A 348 -6.31 3.15 -33.66
N SER A 349 -7.02 3.70 -32.66
CA SER A 349 -7.67 5.01 -32.77
C SER A 349 -6.65 6.13 -32.95
N VAL A 350 -5.57 6.13 -32.17
CA VAL A 350 -4.51 7.12 -32.29
C VAL A 350 -3.83 6.99 -33.63
N TYR A 351 -3.33 5.82 -34.02
CA TYR A 351 -2.61 5.64 -35.29
C TYR A 351 -3.49 6.01 -36.48
N SER A 352 -4.77 5.64 -36.45
CA SER A 352 -5.74 6.02 -37.50
C SER A 352 -5.92 7.55 -37.60
N SER A 353 -5.89 8.29 -36.48
CA SER A 353 -5.98 9.75 -36.50
C SER A 353 -4.78 10.43 -37.17
N PHE A 354 -3.66 9.72 -37.30
CA PHE A 354 -2.47 10.14 -38.03
C PHE A 354 -2.34 9.44 -39.40
N GLY A 355 -3.38 8.74 -39.86
CA GLY A 355 -3.34 8.02 -41.14
C GLY A 355 -2.32 6.88 -41.18
N TRP A 356 -2.05 6.24 -40.04
CA TRP A 356 -1.10 5.12 -39.91
C TRP A 356 0.33 5.45 -40.38
N SER A 357 0.70 6.73 -40.31
CA SER A 357 2.01 7.21 -40.71
C SER A 357 2.65 7.95 -39.53
N SER A 358 3.76 7.42 -39.01
CA SER A 358 4.54 8.07 -37.96
C SER A 358 4.99 9.47 -38.43
N PRO A 359 4.91 10.50 -37.57
CA PRO A 359 5.44 11.83 -37.88
C PRO A 359 6.94 11.79 -38.21
N THR A 360 7.36 12.58 -39.20
CA THR A 360 8.78 12.63 -39.64
C THR A 360 9.61 13.68 -38.89
N ASN A 361 9.00 14.46 -38.00
CA ASN A 361 9.68 15.47 -37.19
C ASN A 361 9.21 15.38 -35.73
N ILE A 362 10.08 15.73 -34.81
CA ILE A 362 9.82 15.78 -33.38
C ILE A 362 9.06 17.08 -33.07
N ASN A 363 7.77 16.94 -32.78
CA ASN A 363 6.90 18.00 -32.29
C ASN A 363 6.50 17.69 -30.84
N THR A 364 7.19 18.31 -29.88
CA THR A 364 7.05 17.98 -28.45
C THR A 364 5.62 18.18 -27.93
N ALA A 365 4.93 19.24 -28.37
CA ALA A 365 3.54 19.50 -28.00
C ALA A 365 2.58 18.44 -28.56
N GLN A 366 2.80 17.98 -29.79
CA GLN A 366 2.01 16.90 -30.39
C GLN A 366 2.23 15.57 -29.66
N ILE A 367 3.48 15.25 -29.32
CA ILE A 367 3.86 14.06 -28.55
C ILE A 367 3.19 14.12 -27.17
N ALA A 368 3.33 15.22 -26.42
CA ALA A 368 2.75 15.36 -25.08
C ALA A 368 1.21 15.35 -25.09
N ASN A 369 0.58 15.91 -26.14
CA ASN A 369 -0.87 15.86 -26.30
C ASN A 369 -1.39 14.42 -26.35
N VAL A 370 -0.63 13.46 -26.88
CA VAL A 370 -1.01 12.05 -26.87
C VAL A 370 -0.44 11.36 -25.64
N ASN A 371 0.88 11.36 -25.50
CA ASN A 371 1.60 10.48 -24.59
C ASN A 371 1.51 10.93 -23.13
N PHE A 372 1.65 12.24 -22.86
CA PHE A 372 1.62 12.74 -21.48
C PHE A 372 0.21 12.71 -20.89
N ASN A 373 -0.81 13.06 -21.67
CA ASN A 373 -2.20 12.90 -21.22
C ASN A 373 -2.56 11.42 -21.01
N PHE A 374 -2.12 10.53 -21.90
CA PHE A 374 -2.37 9.10 -21.72
C PHE A 374 -1.61 8.52 -20.52
N SER A 375 -0.36 8.94 -20.27
CA SER A 375 0.41 8.52 -19.10
C SER A 375 -0.24 8.97 -17.79
N ILE A 376 -0.81 10.19 -17.74
CA ILE A 376 -1.63 10.65 -16.60
C ILE A 376 -2.76 9.65 -16.33
N ARG A 377 -3.49 9.24 -17.37
CA ARG A 377 -4.61 8.28 -17.28
C ARG A 377 -4.15 6.87 -16.90
N ALA A 378 -3.02 6.42 -17.44
CA ALA A 378 -2.45 5.10 -17.17
C ALA A 378 -1.97 4.99 -15.71
N VAL A 379 -1.23 5.99 -15.21
CA VAL A 379 -0.79 6.03 -13.80
C VAL A 379 -1.98 6.18 -12.84
N ALA A 380 -3.01 6.94 -13.23
CA ALA A 380 -4.26 7.00 -12.44
C ALA A 380 -4.97 5.64 -12.37
N THR A 381 -4.97 4.89 -13.48
CA THR A 381 -5.54 3.54 -13.53
C THR A 381 -4.70 2.56 -12.70
N LEU A 382 -3.36 2.69 -12.71
CA LEU A 382 -2.46 1.94 -11.82
C LEU A 382 -2.79 2.22 -10.34
N PHE A 383 -3.01 3.48 -9.97
CA PHE A 383 -3.40 3.86 -8.61
C PHE A 383 -4.77 3.31 -8.20
N GLN A 384 -5.75 3.32 -9.12
CA GLN A 384 -7.05 2.68 -8.89
C GLN A 384 -6.89 1.17 -8.65
N TRP A 385 -6.18 0.48 -9.54
CA TRP A 385 -5.92 -0.95 -9.45
C TRP A 385 -5.22 -1.30 -8.13
N PHE A 386 -4.18 -0.53 -7.76
CA PHE A 386 -3.46 -0.73 -6.51
C PHE A 386 -4.38 -0.50 -5.31
N ALA A 387 -5.12 0.62 -5.27
CA ALA A 387 -6.00 0.95 -4.16
C ALA A 387 -7.08 -0.11 -3.95
N TYR A 388 -7.66 -0.63 -5.04
CA TYR A 388 -8.67 -1.68 -4.96
C TYR A 388 -8.07 -2.98 -4.40
N ASN A 389 -6.98 -3.47 -4.98
CA ASN A 389 -6.36 -4.74 -4.54
C ASN A 389 -5.73 -4.64 -3.13
N ALA A 390 -5.31 -3.45 -2.73
CA ALA A 390 -4.80 -3.17 -1.39
C ALA A 390 -5.92 -3.02 -0.35
N GLY A 391 -7.19 -2.96 -0.76
CA GLY A 391 -8.34 -2.73 0.12
C GLY A 391 -8.44 -1.30 0.65
N ILE A 392 -7.81 -0.34 -0.04
CA ILE A 392 -7.91 1.11 0.26
C ILE A 392 -9.26 1.67 -0.19
N ILE A 393 -9.79 1.16 -1.31
CA ILE A 393 -11.13 1.44 -1.82
C ILE A 393 -11.93 0.14 -1.92
N GLU A 394 -13.26 0.24 -1.77
CA GLU A 394 -14.15 -0.92 -1.74
C GLU A 394 -14.41 -1.50 -3.15
N ASP A 395 -14.45 -0.64 -4.15
CA ASP A 395 -14.58 -1.02 -5.55
C ASP A 395 -13.79 -0.09 -6.48
N LEU A 396 -13.81 -0.38 -7.78
CA LEU A 396 -13.08 0.42 -8.76
C LEU A 396 -13.60 1.85 -8.86
N LYS A 397 -14.89 2.10 -8.62
CA LYS A 397 -15.46 3.45 -8.64
C LYS A 397 -15.34 4.17 -7.30
N ASN A 398 -14.66 3.55 -6.31
CA ASN A 398 -14.61 3.99 -4.92
C ASN A 398 -16.01 4.33 -4.38
N GLN A 399 -16.99 3.58 -4.87
CA GLN A 399 -18.37 3.70 -4.47
C GLN A 399 -18.52 3.11 -3.07
N LYS A 400 -19.42 3.72 -2.30
CA LYS A 400 -19.69 3.36 -0.91
C LYS A 400 -21.19 3.27 -0.71
N ILE A 401 -21.60 2.39 0.20
CA ILE A 401 -22.97 2.44 0.70
C ILE A 401 -23.12 3.72 1.52
N ALA A 402 -23.98 4.63 1.07
CA ALA A 402 -24.26 5.87 1.78
C ALA A 402 -25.18 5.60 2.98
N SER A 403 -24.90 6.25 4.10
CA SER A 403 -25.75 6.25 5.31
C SER A 403 -25.67 7.61 6.01
N ALA A 404 -26.75 8.02 6.67
CA ALA A 404 -26.79 9.31 7.40
C ALA A 404 -25.96 9.30 8.71
N SER A 405 -25.65 8.12 9.23
CA SER A 405 -24.90 7.92 10.47
C SER A 405 -24.14 6.59 10.39
N THR A 406 -23.19 6.39 11.31
CA THR A 406 -22.47 5.13 11.55
C THR A 406 -23.01 4.38 12.77
N LEU A 407 -23.97 4.96 13.49
CA LEU A 407 -24.61 4.42 14.70
C LEU A 407 -26.11 4.25 14.50
N VAL A 408 -26.63 3.04 14.73
CA VAL A 408 -28.05 2.70 14.71
C VAL A 408 -28.56 2.52 16.15
N CYS A 409 -29.50 3.37 16.57
CA CYS A 409 -30.09 3.28 17.90
C CYS A 409 -31.13 2.14 17.97
N PRO A 410 -31.25 1.41 19.09
CA PRO A 410 -32.31 0.43 19.27
C PRO A 410 -33.69 1.04 19.07
N GLY A 411 -34.56 0.32 18.36
CA GLY A 411 -35.90 0.80 18.02
C GLY A 411 -35.95 1.83 16.87
N SER A 412 -34.81 2.19 16.28
CA SER A 412 -34.73 3.03 15.08
C SER A 412 -34.29 2.22 13.87
N SER A 413 -34.70 2.64 12.67
CA SER A 413 -34.19 2.09 11.41
C SER A 413 -33.20 3.07 10.78
N MET A 414 -32.18 2.55 10.11
CA MET A 414 -31.23 3.33 9.32
C MET A 414 -31.34 2.97 7.85
N ASN A 415 -31.41 3.98 6.99
CA ASN A 415 -31.43 3.80 5.55
C ASN A 415 -30.02 3.81 4.96
N PHE A 416 -29.81 2.90 4.02
CA PHE A 416 -28.59 2.71 3.25
C PHE A 416 -28.90 2.84 1.77
N THR A 417 -28.02 3.47 0.99
CA THR A 417 -28.21 3.64 -0.45
C THR A 417 -26.98 3.15 -1.20
N ALA A 418 -27.17 2.29 -2.19
CA ALA A 418 -26.11 1.89 -3.11
C ALA A 418 -26.04 2.88 -4.29
N PRO A 419 -24.84 3.31 -4.72
CA PRO A 419 -24.65 4.30 -5.77
C PRO A 419 -24.75 3.67 -7.17
N THR A 420 -25.80 2.90 -7.41
CA THR A 420 -26.03 2.20 -8.67
C THR A 420 -27.50 2.20 -9.04
N THR A 421 -27.76 2.13 -10.35
CA THR A 421 -29.09 1.93 -10.92
C THR A 421 -29.35 0.46 -11.26
N ALA A 422 -28.32 -0.39 -11.17
CA ALA A 422 -28.45 -1.83 -11.34
C ALA A 422 -29.23 -2.45 -10.18
N PRO A 423 -29.92 -3.59 -10.39
CA PRO A 423 -30.53 -4.35 -9.30
C PRO A 423 -29.50 -4.74 -8.23
N VAL A 424 -29.80 -4.44 -6.97
CA VAL A 424 -28.91 -4.68 -5.82
C VAL A 424 -29.49 -5.76 -4.93
N THR A 425 -28.66 -6.74 -4.59
CA THR A 425 -28.91 -7.72 -3.53
C THR A 425 -28.31 -7.20 -2.23
N TRP A 426 -29.15 -7.03 -1.21
CA TRP A 426 -28.75 -6.53 0.09
C TRP A 426 -28.68 -7.64 1.13
N SER A 427 -27.73 -7.54 2.06
CA SER A 427 -27.70 -8.38 3.25
C SER A 427 -27.11 -7.62 4.44
N VAL A 428 -27.37 -8.14 5.63
CA VAL A 428 -26.79 -7.66 6.89
C VAL A 428 -26.16 -8.82 7.63
N GLU A 429 -24.94 -8.61 8.14
CA GLU A 429 -24.20 -9.61 8.91
C GLU A 429 -23.82 -9.07 10.30
N PRO A 430 -23.98 -9.89 11.36
CA PRO A 430 -24.65 -11.19 11.33
C PRO A 430 -26.16 -11.02 11.17
N SER A 431 -26.83 -11.93 10.46
CA SER A 431 -28.25 -11.80 10.09
C SER A 431 -29.22 -11.82 11.28
N PHE A 432 -28.79 -12.31 12.44
CA PHE A 432 -29.59 -12.27 13.67
C PHE A 432 -29.55 -10.90 14.37
N ALA A 433 -28.60 -10.04 14.04
CA ALA A 433 -28.39 -8.75 14.72
C ALA A 433 -29.33 -7.64 14.24
N ALA A 434 -29.84 -7.74 13.02
CA ALA A 434 -30.76 -6.78 12.45
C ALA A 434 -31.58 -7.41 11.34
N THR A 435 -32.77 -6.87 11.11
CA THR A 435 -33.59 -7.16 9.94
C THR A 435 -33.43 -6.05 8.92
N GLY A 436 -33.39 -6.40 7.64
CA GLY A 436 -33.29 -5.43 6.56
C GLY A 436 -34.47 -5.53 5.59
N LEU A 437 -34.97 -4.38 5.16
CA LEU A 437 -36.07 -4.24 4.22
C LEU A 437 -35.59 -3.42 3.01
N VAL A 438 -35.70 -3.97 1.81
CA VAL A 438 -35.46 -3.21 0.58
C VAL A 438 -36.59 -2.20 0.40
N VAL A 439 -36.24 -0.91 0.34
CA VAL A 439 -37.20 0.18 0.17
C VAL A 439 -37.26 0.53 -1.32
N VAL A 440 -38.37 0.18 -1.96
CA VAL A 440 -38.62 0.55 -3.37
C VAL A 440 -39.11 1.99 -3.41
N GLN A 441 -38.26 2.91 -3.89
CA GLN A 441 -38.68 4.28 -4.20
C GLN A 441 -38.98 4.39 -5.69
N TRP A 442 -40.24 4.63 -6.04
CA TRP A 442 -40.71 4.69 -7.44
C TRP A 442 -40.07 5.80 -8.30
N PHE A 443 -39.39 6.77 -7.66
CA PHE A 443 -38.85 7.95 -8.34
C PHE A 443 -37.33 8.09 -8.27
N THR A 444 -36.63 7.30 -7.46
CA THR A 444 -35.16 7.32 -7.41
C THR A 444 -34.63 6.04 -8.04
N GLN A 445 -33.74 6.17 -9.01
CA GLN A 445 -33.11 4.99 -9.65
C GLN A 445 -32.16 4.25 -8.71
N SER A 446 -31.92 4.76 -7.49
CA SER A 446 -31.03 4.16 -6.50
C SER A 446 -31.73 3.10 -5.66
N SER A 447 -31.05 1.98 -5.39
CA SER A 447 -31.55 0.96 -4.48
C SER A 447 -31.32 1.39 -3.02
N HIS A 448 -32.37 1.28 -2.19
CA HIS A 448 -32.33 1.62 -0.77
C HIS A 448 -32.59 0.39 0.10
N TYR A 449 -31.93 0.34 1.25
CA TYR A 449 -32.05 -0.73 2.24
C TYR A 449 -32.21 -0.13 3.62
N SER A 450 -33.34 -0.40 4.28
CA SER A 450 -33.62 0.04 5.64
C SER A 450 -33.29 -1.08 6.60
N VAL A 451 -32.41 -0.82 7.57
CA VAL A 451 -31.97 -1.82 8.55
C VAL A 451 -32.47 -1.44 9.92
N THR A 452 -33.16 -2.38 10.57
CA THR A 452 -33.69 -2.25 11.93
C THR A 452 -32.98 -3.26 12.84
N PRO A 453 -32.26 -2.80 13.87
CA PRO A 453 -31.65 -3.67 14.87
C PRO A 453 -32.63 -4.64 15.53
N THR A 454 -32.19 -5.87 15.77
CA THR A 454 -32.90 -6.80 16.64
C THR A 454 -32.90 -6.24 18.06
N PRO A 455 -34.04 -6.19 18.76
CA PRO A 455 -34.11 -5.72 20.14
C PRO A 455 -33.07 -6.41 21.04
N GLY A 456 -32.31 -5.62 21.78
CA GLY A 456 -31.27 -6.11 22.71
C GLY A 456 -29.92 -6.45 22.07
N TYR A 457 -29.79 -6.43 20.74
CA TYR A 457 -28.48 -6.57 20.11
C TYR A 457 -27.60 -5.34 20.38
N ASN A 458 -26.35 -5.57 20.76
CA ASN A 458 -25.32 -4.55 20.91
C ASN A 458 -24.02 -5.03 20.28
N GLY A 459 -23.55 -4.33 19.26
CA GLY A 459 -22.35 -4.71 18.53
C GLY A 459 -22.30 -4.14 17.12
N MET A 460 -21.27 -4.58 16.39
CA MET A 460 -21.06 -4.19 15.01
C MET A 460 -21.90 -5.04 14.06
N ILE A 461 -22.54 -4.39 13.10
CA ILE A 461 -23.12 -5.07 11.94
C ILE A 461 -22.44 -4.60 10.66
N THR A 462 -22.43 -5.44 9.65
CA THR A 462 -21.93 -5.14 8.30
C THR A 462 -23.08 -5.23 7.32
N ILE A 463 -23.40 -4.11 6.69
CA ILE A 463 -24.34 -4.06 5.58
C ILE A 463 -23.58 -4.38 4.30
N LYS A 464 -24.14 -5.24 3.46
CA LYS A 464 -23.54 -5.59 2.17
C LYS A 464 -24.53 -5.29 1.05
N ALA A 465 -24.03 -4.73 -0.04
CA ALA A 465 -24.76 -4.52 -1.27
C ALA A 465 -23.98 -5.20 -2.40
N SER A 466 -24.62 -6.11 -3.12
CA SER A 466 -24.05 -6.78 -4.29
C SER A 466 -24.87 -6.44 -5.53
N TYR A 467 -24.22 -6.00 -6.61
CA TYR A 467 -24.87 -5.79 -7.91
C TYR A 467 -23.92 -6.15 -9.04
N ASN A 468 -24.46 -6.44 -10.21
CA ASN A 468 -23.62 -6.62 -11.39
C ASN A 468 -23.40 -5.26 -12.05
N ASN A 469 -22.13 -4.84 -12.13
CA ASN A 469 -21.77 -3.75 -13.02
C ASN A 469 -21.89 -4.26 -14.47
N THR A 470 -22.33 -3.40 -15.38
CA THR A 470 -22.43 -3.69 -16.83
C THR A 470 -21.37 -2.94 -17.64
N ASP A 471 -20.47 -2.23 -16.99
CA ASP A 471 -19.49 -1.37 -17.65
C ASP A 471 -18.30 -2.19 -18.21
N GLY A 472 -18.33 -2.41 -19.53
CA GLY A 472 -17.23 -2.97 -20.30
C GLY A 472 -16.81 -4.37 -19.86
N CYS A 473 -15.52 -4.67 -19.94
CA CYS A 473 -14.96 -5.95 -19.49
C CYS A 473 -15.00 -6.16 -17.97
N TYR A 474 -15.33 -5.13 -17.19
CA TYR A 474 -15.56 -5.25 -15.76
C TYR A 474 -17.02 -5.60 -15.44
N ALA A 475 -17.77 -6.08 -16.44
CA ALA A 475 -19.09 -6.65 -16.19
C ALA A 475 -18.97 -7.81 -15.19
N GLY A 476 -19.43 -7.58 -13.96
CA GLY A 476 -19.14 -8.48 -12.85
C GLY A 476 -19.72 -8.00 -11.52
N PRO A 477 -19.68 -8.85 -10.50
CA PRO A 477 -20.25 -8.55 -9.20
C PRO A 477 -19.41 -7.48 -8.48
N VAL A 478 -20.04 -6.36 -8.16
CA VAL A 478 -19.53 -5.36 -7.22
C VAL A 478 -20.11 -5.67 -5.86
N ASN A 479 -19.25 -5.77 -4.86
CA ASN A 479 -19.63 -6.01 -3.47
C ASN A 479 -19.21 -4.81 -2.63
N LEU A 480 -20.17 -4.01 -2.19
CA LEU A 480 -19.95 -2.91 -1.28
C LEU A 480 -20.25 -3.35 0.15
N THR A 481 -19.52 -2.78 1.12
CA THR A 481 -19.75 -3.09 2.53
C THR A 481 -19.75 -1.84 3.39
N ARG A 482 -20.57 -1.84 4.45
CA ARG A 482 -20.63 -0.73 5.39
C ARG A 482 -20.77 -1.24 6.80
N GLN A 483 -19.77 -0.98 7.62
CA GLN A 483 -19.84 -1.24 9.05
C GLN A 483 -20.59 -0.12 9.75
N VAL A 484 -21.52 -0.50 10.63
CA VAL A 484 -22.19 0.41 11.55
C VAL A 484 -22.24 -0.23 12.94
N TRP A 485 -22.27 0.60 13.97
CA TRP A 485 -22.47 0.15 15.34
C TRP A 485 -23.97 0.15 15.68
N VAL A 486 -24.40 -0.85 16.43
CA VAL A 486 -25.77 -0.98 16.94
C VAL A 486 -25.73 -1.00 18.46
N GLY A 487 -26.54 -0.18 19.10
CA GLY A 487 -26.72 -0.24 20.55
C GLY A 487 -25.75 0.66 21.34
N GLY A 488 -25.40 0.23 22.56
CA GLY A 488 -24.59 1.00 23.50
C GLY A 488 -23.10 0.92 23.19
N PRO A 489 -22.29 1.89 23.64
CA PRO A 489 -20.88 1.91 23.31
C PRO A 489 -20.14 0.70 23.88
N ARG A 490 -19.13 0.17 23.18
CA ARG A 490 -18.26 -0.87 23.78
C ARG A 490 -17.10 -0.18 24.48
N ALA A 491 -17.39 0.28 25.69
CA ALA A 491 -16.44 0.98 26.55
C ALA A 491 -15.26 0.07 26.94
N ASP A 492 -14.05 0.60 26.85
CA ASP A 492 -12.81 -0.07 27.23
C ASP A 492 -11.81 0.91 27.83
N MET A 493 -10.88 0.43 28.67
CA MET A 493 -9.85 1.27 29.26
C MET A 493 -8.62 1.27 28.36
N LYS A 494 -8.34 2.41 27.73
CA LYS A 494 -7.21 2.62 26.81
C LYS A 494 -5.89 2.84 27.54
N LYS A 495 -5.97 3.40 28.75
CA LYS A 495 -4.84 3.62 29.64
C LYS A 495 -5.27 3.33 31.06
N GLU A 496 -4.50 2.48 31.74
CA GLU A 496 -4.69 2.13 33.15
C GLU A 496 -3.33 1.74 33.78
N PRO A 497 -3.22 1.71 35.12
CA PRO A 497 -2.07 1.11 35.79
C PRO A 497 -1.86 -0.34 35.29
N ALA A 498 -0.61 -0.73 35.07
CA ALA A 498 -0.28 -2.05 34.54
C ALA A 498 -0.58 -3.21 35.52
N THR A 499 -0.87 -2.89 36.78
CA THR A 499 -1.10 -3.86 37.85
C THR A 499 -2.29 -3.44 38.72
N ASP A 500 -2.94 -4.42 39.35
CA ASP A 500 -4.01 -4.19 40.33
C ASP A 500 -3.47 -3.56 41.64
N LEU A 501 -2.15 -3.50 41.81
CA LEU A 501 -1.49 -2.84 42.95
C LEU A 501 -1.05 -1.43 42.58
N VAL A 502 -1.38 -0.47 43.44
CA VAL A 502 -1.09 0.96 43.23
C VAL A 502 -0.44 1.54 44.48
N CYS A 503 0.46 2.51 44.31
CA CYS A 503 1.20 3.05 45.46
C CYS A 503 0.37 4.07 46.23
N PRO A 504 0.29 3.97 47.58
CA PRO A 504 -0.40 4.95 48.40
C PRO A 504 0.04 6.38 48.12
N GLY A 505 -0.90 7.30 47.98
CA GLY A 505 -0.63 8.73 47.75
C GLY A 505 -0.20 9.11 46.32
N LEU A 506 -0.01 8.16 45.40
CA LEU A 506 0.32 8.48 44.01
C LEU A 506 -0.93 8.77 43.16
N THR A 507 -0.75 9.65 42.17
CA THR A 507 -1.76 9.95 41.15
C THR A 507 -1.74 8.88 40.06
N MET A 508 -2.87 8.22 39.87
CA MET A 508 -3.13 7.29 38.78
C MET A 508 -3.84 8.02 37.64
N TYR A 509 -3.48 7.69 36.39
CA TYR A 509 -4.12 8.24 35.19
C TYR A 509 -4.89 7.16 34.46
N PHE A 510 -6.12 7.48 34.11
CA PHE A 510 -7.01 6.61 33.37
C PHE A 510 -7.47 7.27 32.09
N GLU A 511 -7.58 6.47 31.03
CA GLU A 511 -8.21 6.86 29.78
C GLU A 511 -9.25 5.82 29.40
N ALA A 512 -10.52 6.22 29.39
CA ALA A 512 -11.60 5.43 28.84
C ALA A 512 -11.75 5.78 27.36
N GLY A 513 -12.05 4.77 26.56
CA GLY A 513 -12.41 4.94 25.18
C GLY A 513 -13.44 3.91 24.79
N VAL A 514 -13.67 3.81 23.49
CA VAL A 514 -14.48 2.74 22.94
C VAL A 514 -13.68 1.96 21.91
N SER A 515 -14.18 0.79 21.53
CA SER A 515 -13.50 -0.05 20.54
C SER A 515 -13.50 0.57 19.14
N ARG A 516 -14.58 1.30 18.77
CA ARG A 516 -14.77 1.89 17.44
C ARG A 516 -15.30 3.33 17.55
N PRO A 517 -14.45 4.30 17.95
CA PRO A 517 -14.88 5.69 18.12
C PRO A 517 -15.36 6.32 16.79
N ASP A 518 -14.94 5.75 15.65
CA ASP A 518 -15.41 6.10 14.31
C ASP A 518 -16.87 5.71 14.04
N LEU A 519 -17.40 4.72 14.77
CA LEU A 519 -18.75 4.19 14.54
C LEU A 519 -19.76 4.58 15.62
N GLU A 520 -19.29 4.85 16.84
CA GLU A 520 -20.16 4.98 18.03
C GLU A 520 -20.73 6.39 18.25
N GLY A 521 -20.57 7.29 17.28
CA GLY A 521 -21.13 8.66 17.33
C GLY A 521 -20.48 9.55 18.38
N THR A 522 -21.19 10.60 18.81
CA THR A 522 -20.72 11.47 19.88
C THR A 522 -20.77 10.73 21.23
N LEU A 523 -19.67 10.75 21.97
CA LEU A 523 -19.52 10.08 23.26
C LEU A 523 -19.49 11.07 24.43
N SER A 524 -19.96 10.59 25.58
CA SER A 524 -19.86 11.25 26.87
C SER A 524 -19.34 10.26 27.93
N TYR A 525 -18.63 10.77 28.93
CA TYR A 525 -17.88 10.04 29.94
C TYR A 525 -18.25 10.56 31.32
N ALA A 526 -18.69 9.67 32.19
CA ALA A 526 -18.97 9.96 33.60
C ALA A 526 -18.16 9.03 34.49
N TRP A 527 -17.08 9.58 35.05
CA TRP A 527 -16.18 8.86 35.95
C TRP A 527 -16.68 8.89 37.40
N SER A 528 -16.43 7.81 38.14
CA SER A 528 -16.59 7.74 39.59
C SER A 528 -15.46 6.92 40.24
N SER A 529 -15.18 7.15 41.52
CA SER A 529 -14.20 6.38 42.28
C SER A 529 -14.55 6.31 43.75
N SER A 530 -14.17 5.20 44.41
CA SER A 530 -14.25 5.07 45.87
C SER A 530 -13.14 5.83 46.62
N ALA A 531 -12.12 6.32 45.92
CA ALA A 531 -11.01 7.03 46.54
C ALA A 531 -11.33 8.53 46.80
N PRO A 532 -10.94 9.09 47.96
CA PRO A 532 -11.27 10.47 48.35
C PRO A 532 -10.57 11.57 47.53
N GLY A 533 -9.57 11.22 46.72
CA GLY A 533 -8.79 12.15 45.88
C GLY A 533 -9.20 12.19 44.41
N PHE A 534 -10.45 11.84 44.10
CA PHE A 534 -10.97 11.76 42.74
C PHE A 534 -11.09 13.15 42.08
N ARG A 535 -10.37 13.38 40.98
CA ARG A 535 -10.53 14.58 40.15
C ARG A 535 -11.12 14.19 38.80
N ASN A 536 -12.41 14.50 38.62
CA ASN A 536 -13.08 14.36 37.34
C ASN A 536 -12.99 15.69 36.55
N PRO A 537 -12.25 15.74 35.43
CA PRO A 537 -12.22 16.93 34.58
C PRO A 537 -13.53 17.18 33.80
N GLY A 538 -14.57 16.35 33.98
CA GLY A 538 -15.88 16.51 33.36
C GLY A 538 -16.12 15.44 32.28
N ASN A 539 -16.79 15.82 31.20
CA ASN A 539 -17.22 14.92 30.13
C ASN A 539 -16.07 14.55 29.17
N THR A 540 -14.95 14.04 29.70
CA THR A 540 -13.73 13.74 28.92
C THR A 540 -13.29 12.28 29.09
N PRO A 541 -12.60 11.70 28.10
CA PRO A 541 -12.09 10.32 28.21
C PRO A 541 -11.02 10.15 29.29
N LEU A 542 -10.50 11.21 29.89
CA LEU A 542 -9.40 11.15 30.85
C LEU A 542 -9.90 11.39 32.28
N CYS A 543 -9.36 10.65 33.25
CA CYS A 543 -9.47 11.02 34.66
C CYS A 543 -8.18 10.75 35.43
N SER A 544 -8.07 11.36 36.61
CA SER A 544 -6.95 11.14 37.53
C SER A 544 -7.42 10.96 38.95
N ILE A 545 -6.78 10.05 39.69
CA ILE A 545 -7.21 9.63 41.02
C ILE A 545 -5.98 9.53 41.91
N ILE A 546 -6.01 10.17 43.07
CA ILE A 546 -4.96 10.01 44.09
C ILE A 546 -5.30 8.78 44.93
N ALA A 547 -4.41 7.78 44.94
CA ALA A 547 -4.56 6.58 45.74
C ALA A 547 -4.60 6.92 47.25
N PRO A 548 -5.43 6.23 48.06
CA PRO A 548 -5.46 6.42 49.50
C PRO A 548 -4.06 6.30 50.14
N ASN A 549 -3.77 7.10 51.16
CA ASN A 549 -2.46 7.07 51.86
C ASN A 549 -2.27 5.85 52.78
N SER A 550 -3.28 4.99 52.93
CA SER A 550 -3.23 3.78 53.74
C SER A 550 -2.95 2.55 52.88
N TYR A 551 -2.36 1.51 53.46
CA TYR A 551 -2.08 0.23 52.80
C TYR A 551 -3.30 -0.69 52.76
N ASP A 552 -3.35 -1.59 51.77
CA ASP A 552 -4.40 -2.59 51.58
C ASP A 552 -5.82 -1.99 51.47
N VAL A 553 -5.93 -0.75 50.99
CA VAL A 553 -7.21 -0.08 50.75
C VAL A 553 -7.68 -0.40 49.34
N PRO A 554 -8.87 -1.01 49.16
CA PRO A 554 -9.44 -1.23 47.84
C PRO A 554 -9.89 0.10 47.22
N VAL A 555 -9.54 0.30 45.96
CA VAL A 555 -9.96 1.44 45.14
C VAL A 555 -10.72 0.90 43.94
N THR A 556 -11.99 1.28 43.85
CA THR A 556 -12.80 1.03 42.66
C THR A 556 -12.80 2.29 41.81
N VAL A 557 -12.58 2.11 40.51
CA VAL A 557 -12.67 3.16 39.49
C VAL A 557 -13.67 2.71 38.47
N SER A 558 -14.65 3.56 38.16
CA SER A 558 -15.61 3.28 37.11
C SER A 558 -15.80 4.45 36.16
N CYS A 559 -16.07 4.14 34.90
CA CYS A 559 -16.43 5.10 33.86
C CYS A 559 -17.68 4.62 33.16
N VAL A 560 -18.73 5.43 33.20
CA VAL A 560 -19.92 5.25 32.36
C VAL A 560 -19.68 6.01 31.06
N VAL A 561 -19.62 5.29 29.94
CA VAL A 561 -19.55 5.89 28.61
C VAL A 561 -20.93 5.85 27.99
N THR A 562 -21.44 6.99 27.53
CA THR A 562 -22.77 7.12 26.93
C THR A 562 -22.66 7.67 25.51
N ASN A 563 -23.30 7.03 24.53
CA ASN A 563 -23.32 7.47 23.13
C ASN A 563 -24.53 8.36 22.80
N SER A 564 -24.63 8.83 21.55
CA SER A 564 -25.73 9.70 21.10
C SER A 564 -27.10 9.02 21.07
N CYS A 565 -27.20 7.69 21.26
CA CYS A 565 -28.45 6.99 21.47
C CYS A 565 -28.93 7.03 22.94
N GLY A 566 -28.18 7.67 23.83
CA GLY A 566 -28.45 7.67 25.27
C GLY A 566 -28.13 6.34 25.96
N LEU A 567 -27.49 5.40 25.24
CA LEU A 567 -27.11 4.10 25.79
C LEU A 567 -25.74 4.17 26.42
N SER A 568 -25.60 3.48 27.54
CA SER A 568 -24.42 3.55 28.37
C SER A 568 -23.76 2.20 28.55
N SER A 569 -22.44 2.18 28.72
CA SER A 569 -21.69 1.03 29.20
C SER A 569 -20.74 1.48 30.30
N THR A 570 -20.64 0.66 31.34
CA THR A 570 -19.79 0.95 32.50
C THR A 570 -18.55 0.08 32.45
N ILE A 571 -17.38 0.72 32.48
CA ILE A 571 -16.12 0.06 32.77
C ILE A 571 -15.93 0.16 34.28
N GLU A 572 -15.59 -0.94 34.94
CA GLU A 572 -15.26 -0.94 36.36
C GLU A 572 -13.96 -1.73 36.58
N ARG A 573 -13.09 -1.17 37.41
CA ARG A 573 -11.76 -1.73 37.73
C ARG A 573 -11.47 -1.59 39.21
N TYR A 574 -10.72 -2.57 39.71
CA TYR A 574 -10.45 -2.77 41.12
C TYR A 574 -8.95 -2.76 41.32
N TYR A 575 -8.47 -1.85 42.16
CA TYR A 575 -7.09 -1.74 42.57
C TYR A 575 -7.00 -1.87 44.09
N THR A 576 -5.81 -2.15 44.60
CA THR A 576 -5.51 -2.15 46.03
C THR A 576 -4.21 -1.40 46.28
N THR A 577 -4.16 -0.59 47.33
CA THR A 577 -2.92 0.12 47.67
C THR A 577 -1.85 -0.85 48.20
N ALA A 578 -0.66 -0.82 47.61
CA ALA A 578 0.41 -1.78 47.88
C ALA A 578 0.94 -1.67 49.32
N ASN A 579 0.99 -2.80 50.06
CA ASN A 579 1.57 -2.86 51.40
C ASN A 579 3.04 -3.33 51.37
N PRO A 580 4.01 -2.46 51.73
CA PRO A 580 5.44 -2.80 51.70
C PRO A 580 5.85 -3.84 52.75
N ASN A 581 4.97 -4.16 53.72
CA ASN A 581 5.23 -5.15 54.76
C ASN A 581 4.85 -6.59 54.36
N THR A 582 4.33 -6.79 53.16
CA THR A 582 4.05 -8.14 52.63
C THR A 582 5.28 -8.70 51.91
N ASN A 583 5.36 -10.03 51.76
CA ASN A 583 6.50 -10.72 51.13
C ASN A 583 6.72 -10.34 49.64
N PHE A 584 5.81 -9.59 49.03
CA PHE A 584 5.95 -9.02 47.70
C PHE A 584 6.38 -7.55 47.79
N ARG A 585 7.68 -7.31 48.03
CA ARG A 585 8.26 -5.95 47.94
C ARG A 585 8.26 -5.49 46.49
N ILE A 586 7.16 -4.86 46.06
CA ILE A 586 7.15 -4.01 44.88
C ILE A 586 7.61 -2.62 45.34
N PRO A 587 8.80 -2.15 44.93
CA PRO A 587 9.22 -0.79 45.24
C PRO A 587 8.26 0.18 44.56
N CYS A 588 7.60 1.01 45.36
CA CYS A 588 6.89 2.18 44.85
C CYS A 588 7.93 3.19 44.37
N ASP A 589 8.26 3.16 43.09
CA ASP A 589 9.13 4.14 42.48
C ASP A 589 8.28 5.34 42.03
N ASN A 590 8.61 6.52 42.55
CA ASN A 590 7.91 7.77 42.27
C ASN A 590 8.22 8.30 40.85
N ASP A 591 9.28 7.82 40.22
CA ASP A 591 9.72 8.33 38.91
C ASP A 591 8.96 7.68 37.74
N ASN A 592 8.18 6.62 38.00
CA ASN A 592 7.37 5.96 36.97
C ASN A 592 6.04 5.43 37.57
N PRO A 593 5.02 6.27 37.78
CA PRO A 593 3.78 5.95 38.54
C PRO A 593 2.87 4.85 37.93
N GLY A 594 3.36 4.06 36.97
CA GLY A 594 2.69 2.89 36.41
C GLY A 594 3.63 1.81 35.87
N GLY A 595 4.95 1.90 36.11
CA GLY A 595 5.94 0.97 35.60
C GLY A 595 6.65 0.21 36.71
N VAL A 596 6.16 -0.97 37.07
CA VAL A 596 6.96 -1.91 37.88
C VAL A 596 7.88 -2.69 36.94
N TYR A 597 9.18 -2.68 37.23
CA TYR A 597 10.15 -3.62 36.65
C TYR A 597 9.71 -5.06 36.94
N SER A 598 9.27 -5.80 35.92
CA SER A 598 9.11 -7.24 36.05
C SER A 598 10.49 -7.91 35.93
N LYS A 599 10.92 -8.57 37.01
CA LYS A 599 12.01 -9.55 36.94
C LYS A 599 11.46 -10.76 36.19
N ALA A 600 11.76 -10.87 34.89
CA ALA A 600 11.46 -12.00 34.01
C ALA A 600 10.13 -12.70 34.33
N ALA A 601 9.02 -11.96 34.26
CA ALA A 601 7.74 -12.62 34.03
C ALA A 601 7.84 -13.25 32.63
N ILE A 602 7.53 -14.54 32.54
CA ILE A 602 7.07 -15.13 31.29
C ILE A 602 6.00 -14.17 30.80
N SER A 603 6.30 -13.48 29.68
CA SER A 603 5.35 -12.56 29.06
C SER A 603 4.01 -13.30 29.01
N PRO A 604 2.89 -12.70 29.47
CA PRO A 604 1.60 -13.23 29.08
C PRO A 604 1.71 -13.38 27.57
N ALA A 605 1.52 -14.59 27.06
CA ALA A 605 1.52 -14.82 25.62
C ALA A 605 0.64 -13.72 25.05
N SER A 606 1.23 -12.89 24.18
CA SER A 606 0.49 -11.90 23.43
C SER A 606 -0.80 -12.58 22.96
N SER A 607 -1.90 -11.85 22.94
CA SER A 607 -3.23 -12.30 22.49
C SER A 607 -3.29 -12.91 21.08
N GLY A 608 -2.15 -13.23 20.45
CA GLY A 608 -1.96 -13.70 19.10
C GLY A 608 -2.34 -15.15 18.84
N ASP A 609 -2.02 -16.12 19.71
CA ASP A 609 -2.09 -17.53 19.29
C ASP A 609 -2.94 -18.40 20.23
N ALA A 610 -4.23 -18.09 20.34
CA ALA A 610 -5.23 -19.05 20.83
C ALA A 610 -5.43 -20.24 19.86
N LEU A 611 -4.92 -20.10 18.64
CA LEU A 611 -5.04 -21.04 17.53
C LEU A 611 -3.65 -21.33 16.95
N GLU A 612 -3.18 -22.56 17.10
CA GLU A 612 -1.93 -23.03 16.53
C GLU A 612 -2.21 -23.94 15.33
N VAL A 613 -1.41 -23.83 14.28
CA VAL A 613 -1.51 -24.65 13.07
C VAL A 613 -0.20 -25.37 12.89
N PHE A 614 -0.24 -26.70 12.97
CA PHE A 614 0.93 -27.55 12.81
C PHE A 614 0.85 -28.30 11.49
N PRO A 615 1.90 -28.28 10.64
CA PRO A 615 1.97 -29.20 9.52
C PRO A 615 1.90 -30.64 10.05
N ASN A 616 1.06 -31.48 9.43
CA ASN A 616 1.00 -32.89 9.82
C ASN A 616 2.32 -33.58 9.38
N PRO A 617 2.97 -34.38 10.25
CA PRO A 617 4.14 -35.19 9.89
C PRO A 617 4.03 -36.01 8.59
N SER A 618 2.81 -36.38 8.16
CA SER A 618 2.59 -37.09 6.90
C SER A 618 2.56 -36.21 5.65
N ASN A 619 2.72 -34.88 5.76
CA ASN A 619 2.58 -33.90 4.67
C ASN A 619 1.23 -33.97 3.92
N THR A 620 0.20 -34.57 4.53
CA THR A 620 -1.13 -34.71 3.90
C THR A 620 -2.10 -33.60 4.32
N GLY A 621 -1.70 -32.70 5.22
CA GLY A 621 -2.60 -31.78 5.88
C GLY A 621 -1.92 -30.94 6.95
N PHE A 622 -2.74 -30.28 7.76
CA PHE A 622 -2.32 -29.62 8.98
C PHE A 622 -3.28 -29.93 10.12
N GLU A 623 -2.75 -29.91 11.34
CA GLU A 623 -3.50 -30.04 12.58
C GLU A 623 -3.75 -28.64 13.15
N LEU A 624 -5.02 -28.32 13.31
CA LEU A 624 -5.48 -27.16 14.05
C LEU A 624 -5.54 -27.51 15.52
N VAL A 625 -4.78 -26.82 16.35
CA VAL A 625 -4.74 -27.06 17.80
C VAL A 625 -5.20 -25.78 18.51
N ILE A 626 -6.20 -25.92 19.37
CA ILE A 626 -6.62 -24.83 20.25
C ILE A 626 -5.80 -24.91 21.52
N ALA A 627 -5.06 -23.83 21.81
CA ALA A 627 -4.24 -23.79 23.01
C ALA A 627 -5.12 -23.97 24.27
N PRO A 628 -4.70 -24.75 25.28
CA PRO A 628 -5.47 -24.96 26.51
C PRO A 628 -5.87 -23.65 27.22
N ALA A 629 -5.05 -22.60 27.08
CA ALA A 629 -5.32 -21.27 27.62
C ALA A 629 -6.56 -20.59 27.00
N ALA A 630 -6.95 -20.96 25.78
CA ALA A 630 -8.16 -20.46 25.11
C ALA A 630 -9.43 -21.14 25.64
N LEU A 631 -9.34 -22.38 26.11
CA LEU A 631 -10.46 -23.18 26.62
C LEU A 631 -10.87 -22.78 28.05
N LEU A 632 -9.93 -22.30 28.85
CA LEU A 632 -10.14 -21.99 30.27
C LEU A 632 -10.94 -20.69 30.54
N ARG A 633 -11.29 -19.92 29.51
CA ARG A 633 -11.80 -18.56 29.69
C ARG A 633 -13.29 -18.42 30.01
N ARG A 634 -14.15 -19.46 29.91
CA ARG A 634 -15.61 -19.24 30.15
C ARG A 634 -16.50 -20.43 30.53
N GLY A 635 -15.96 -21.60 30.85
CA GLY A 635 -16.76 -22.70 31.37
C GLY A 635 -15.93 -23.53 32.35
N GLY A 636 -16.51 -23.96 33.47
CA GLY A 636 -15.88 -24.96 34.33
C GLY A 636 -15.44 -26.17 33.51
N ALA A 637 -14.48 -26.93 34.03
CA ALA A 637 -13.68 -27.96 33.34
C ALA A 637 -14.44 -29.06 32.56
N ASP A 638 -15.77 -29.06 32.56
CA ASP A 638 -16.63 -30.13 32.01
C ASP A 638 -17.47 -29.71 30.80
N LYS A 639 -17.36 -28.48 30.27
CA LYS A 639 -18.12 -28.08 29.07
C LYS A 639 -17.35 -28.44 27.80
N LEU A 640 -17.88 -29.37 27.01
CA LEU A 640 -17.38 -29.68 25.66
C LEU A 640 -17.49 -28.43 24.78
N VAL A 641 -16.35 -27.93 24.30
CA VAL A 641 -16.26 -26.75 23.45
C VAL A 641 -16.40 -27.18 21.99
N SER A 642 -17.35 -26.58 21.26
CA SER A 642 -17.52 -26.84 19.83
C SER A 642 -16.66 -25.88 19.02
N VAL A 643 -15.82 -26.45 18.16
CA VAL A 643 -14.92 -25.78 17.25
C VAL A 643 -15.54 -25.80 15.86
N SER A 644 -15.90 -24.66 15.31
CA SER A 644 -16.33 -24.55 13.91
C SER A 644 -15.20 -23.98 13.07
N TYR A 645 -14.86 -24.56 11.92
CA TYR A 645 -13.78 -24.05 11.07
C TYR A 645 -14.20 -23.95 9.60
N SER A 646 -13.54 -23.06 8.86
CA SER A 646 -13.68 -22.87 7.41
C SER A 646 -12.32 -22.50 6.82
N LEU A 647 -11.86 -23.27 5.85
CA LEU A 647 -10.67 -22.97 5.05
C LEU A 647 -11.13 -22.42 3.70
N ARG A 648 -10.62 -21.25 3.32
CA ARG A 648 -10.97 -20.57 2.06
C ARG A 648 -9.73 -20.33 1.22
N ASP A 649 -9.86 -20.33 -0.10
CA ASP A 649 -8.77 -19.91 -0.98
C ASP A 649 -8.65 -18.37 -1.05
N ASN A 650 -7.70 -17.88 -1.86
CA ASN A 650 -7.48 -16.45 -2.09
C ASN A 650 -8.64 -15.73 -2.81
N LEU A 651 -9.56 -16.48 -3.42
CA LEU A 651 -10.78 -15.96 -4.03
C LEU A 651 -11.98 -16.00 -3.06
N GLY A 652 -11.76 -16.41 -1.80
CA GLY A 652 -12.79 -16.52 -0.77
C GLY A 652 -13.70 -17.74 -0.91
N ARG A 653 -13.40 -18.67 -1.82
CA ARG A 653 -14.17 -19.92 -2.00
C ARG A 653 -13.85 -20.88 -0.85
N THR A 654 -14.88 -21.43 -0.23
CA THR A 654 -14.72 -22.42 0.86
C THR A 654 -14.22 -23.74 0.29
N MET A 655 -13.02 -24.14 0.70
CA MET A 655 -12.39 -25.41 0.31
C MET A 655 -12.82 -26.55 1.23
N THR A 656 -12.87 -26.28 2.54
CA THR A 656 -13.38 -27.21 3.54
C THR A 656 -13.96 -26.44 4.72
N GLN A 657 -14.95 -27.02 5.38
CA GLN A 657 -15.51 -26.48 6.62
C GLN A 657 -16.06 -27.63 7.45
N GLY A 658 -16.10 -27.46 8.76
CA GLY A 658 -16.59 -28.49 9.66
C GLY A 658 -16.78 -27.99 11.07
N THR A 659 -17.29 -28.88 11.92
CA THR A 659 -17.38 -28.68 13.36
C THR A 659 -16.77 -29.86 14.08
N SER A 660 -16.04 -29.64 15.16
CA SER A 660 -15.41 -30.66 15.99
C SER A 660 -15.67 -30.37 17.46
N LEU A 661 -15.87 -31.42 18.25
CA LEU A 661 -15.84 -31.32 19.72
C LEU A 661 -14.42 -31.53 20.28
N ASP A 662 -13.48 -31.88 19.40
CA ASP A 662 -12.08 -32.03 19.74
C ASP A 662 -11.36 -30.69 19.61
N THR A 663 -10.46 -30.44 20.56
CA THR A 663 -9.51 -29.32 20.57
C THR A 663 -8.47 -29.40 19.47
N LYS A 664 -8.41 -30.56 18.80
CA LYS A 664 -7.57 -30.87 17.66
C LYS A 664 -8.42 -31.19 16.44
N VAL A 665 -8.20 -30.48 15.34
CA VAL A 665 -8.91 -30.71 14.08
C VAL A 665 -7.90 -30.96 12.97
N TYR A 666 -7.97 -32.13 12.35
CA TYR A 666 -7.17 -32.44 11.18
C TYR A 666 -7.84 -31.92 9.90
N ILE A 667 -7.11 -31.14 9.12
CA ILE A 667 -7.55 -30.65 7.82
C ILE A 667 -6.68 -31.26 6.72
N ASP A 668 -7.29 -32.13 5.91
CA ASP A 668 -6.64 -32.75 4.76
C ASP A 668 -6.47 -31.73 3.62
N THR A 669 -5.25 -31.59 3.13
CA THR A 669 -4.89 -30.64 2.08
C THR A 669 -4.46 -31.32 0.78
N ARG A 670 -4.56 -32.65 0.66
CA ARG A 670 -4.10 -33.38 -0.55
C ARG A 670 -4.87 -33.04 -1.81
N SER A 671 -6.11 -32.59 -1.68
CA SER A 671 -6.96 -32.16 -2.80
C SER A 671 -6.84 -30.66 -3.10
N LEU A 672 -6.06 -29.91 -2.30
CA LEU A 672 -5.86 -28.48 -2.50
C LEU A 672 -4.72 -28.24 -3.47
N ALA A 673 -4.85 -27.20 -4.29
CA ALA A 673 -3.77 -26.76 -5.16
C ALA A 673 -2.66 -26.07 -4.33
N VAL A 674 -1.44 -26.01 -4.87
CA VAL A 674 -0.38 -25.16 -4.32
C VAL A 674 -0.89 -23.72 -4.23
N GLY A 675 -0.83 -23.13 -3.03
CA GLY A 675 -1.42 -21.82 -2.82
C GLY A 675 -1.58 -21.41 -1.38
N VAL A 676 -2.17 -20.24 -1.21
CA VAL A 676 -2.44 -19.61 0.08
C VAL A 676 -3.92 -19.74 0.41
N TYR A 677 -4.20 -20.18 1.63
CA TYR A 677 -5.53 -20.39 2.15
C TYR A 677 -5.73 -19.61 3.46
N PHE A 678 -6.97 -19.21 3.71
CA PHE A 678 -7.41 -18.50 4.91
C PHE A 678 -8.27 -19.43 5.76
N LEU A 679 -7.71 -19.87 6.88
CA LEU A 679 -8.42 -20.63 7.90
C LEU A 679 -9.12 -19.67 8.86
N SER A 680 -10.42 -19.86 9.04
CA SER A 680 -11.23 -19.22 10.07
C SER A 680 -11.73 -20.28 11.04
N CYS A 681 -11.59 -20.04 12.33
CA CYS A 681 -12.01 -20.96 13.39
C CYS A 681 -12.86 -20.19 14.41
N SER A 682 -14.04 -20.70 14.76
CA SER A 682 -14.92 -20.18 15.79
C SER A 682 -14.96 -21.14 16.97
N VAL A 683 -14.63 -20.65 18.16
CA VAL A 683 -14.62 -21.42 19.41
C VAL A 683 -15.50 -20.66 20.40
N ASP A 684 -16.64 -21.22 20.77
CA ASP A 684 -17.63 -20.57 21.64
C ASP A 684 -18.01 -19.13 21.20
N GLY A 685 -18.08 -18.90 19.87
CA GLY A 685 -18.42 -17.62 19.27
C GLY A 685 -17.27 -16.62 19.13
N GLN A 686 -16.05 -16.97 19.57
CA GLN A 686 -14.84 -16.21 19.25
C GLN A 686 -14.24 -16.68 17.94
N LEU A 687 -14.02 -15.75 17.02
CA LEU A 687 -13.48 -16.02 15.69
C LEU A 687 -11.96 -15.77 15.68
N PHE A 688 -11.22 -16.73 15.13
CA PHE A 688 -9.78 -16.74 14.96
C PHE A 688 -9.45 -16.95 13.49
N HIS A 689 -8.42 -16.27 12.99
CA HIS A 689 -8.00 -16.37 11.60
C HIS A 689 -6.51 -16.72 11.50
N LYS A 690 -6.19 -17.67 10.61
CA LYS A 690 -4.81 -18.05 10.28
C LYS A 690 -4.66 -18.18 8.77
N ARG A 691 -3.49 -17.81 8.26
CA ARG A 691 -3.12 -18.05 6.87
C ARG A 691 -2.31 -19.35 6.80
N VAL A 692 -2.68 -20.24 5.89
CA VAL A 692 -1.99 -21.52 5.69
C VAL A 692 -1.51 -21.58 4.24
N GLN A 693 -0.27 -21.98 4.03
CA GLN A 693 0.29 -22.19 2.69
C GLN A 693 0.41 -23.68 2.43
N VAL A 694 -0.15 -24.13 1.31
CA VAL A 694 -0.03 -25.50 0.79
C VAL A 694 1.05 -25.49 -0.28
N LEU A 695 2.04 -26.39 -0.13
CA LEU A 695 3.26 -26.42 -0.95
C LEU A 695 3.39 -27.66 -1.84
N HIS A 696 2.58 -28.70 -1.62
CA HIS A 696 2.66 -29.99 -2.33
C HIS A 696 1.75 -30.09 -3.55
#